data_AF-A0A6N2MTV4-F1
#
_entry.id   AF-A0A6N2MTV4-F1
#
_cell.length_a   1.000
_cell.length_b   1.000
_cell.length_c   1.000
_cell.angle_alpha   90.00
_cell.angle_beta   90.00
_cell.angle_gamma   90.00
#
_symmetry.space_group_name_H-M   'P 1'
#
loop_
_entity.id
_entity.type
_entity.pdbx_description
1 polymer ?
#
loop_
_entity_poly.entity_id
_entity_poly.type
_entity_poly.pdbx_seq_one_letter_code
_entity_poly.pdbx_strand_id
1 'polypeptide(L)'
;MPGGDSAAAGGKTGVRIVVVGDRGTGKSSLIAAAATESFSENVSPVLPPTRLPADFFPDRVPITIIDTSANLESRGKLNEELKRADVIVLTYACDFPLTLTRLSSFWLQEFRRLELKVPVIVVGCKVDLRDDSQPISLEQIMGPIMQQYREIETCIECSAVTLMQVPDVFYYAQKAVLHPTAPLFDQDTQALQPRCIRALRRIFILFDSDMDGALNDAELNDFQVKCFDAPLQPAEIVGVRRVVQEKKKEGVNDLGLTLDGFLFLHSLFIDKGRLETTWAVLRKFGYGIDLKLRDDFLPAPLKHAPDQSIELTIEAVEFVRRVFRLYDTNNHGALRPAELDELFSTAPENPWDDAPYKDATERTTQGNLTLKGFLSEWALMTMLDPRGSLANLLYIGYGGNPASALHVTRRRSVDRKKQQTERNVFHCLVFGPKNAGKSTLLNSFIGRPFSESHEPTAGERYAVNVVDQPGRNKKTLILREIPEDGVKKFLSNKESLSSSDVAVFVYDSSDEYSWKKSNELLVEVARHGEESGYGVPSLIIAAKDDLDPHPRSVQNSVRVCQELGIGASIPVSSKLGDMNNVFCRILSAAEHPHLNIPETVAGREHKQFRQLFNHSLLFMSVGAAFAVVGMAALRAYSGRRNSSR
;
A
#
# COMPACT_ATOMS: atom_id res chain seq x y z
N MET A 1 24.80 -30.14 -12.99
CA MET A 1 23.61 -29.49 -13.56
C MET A 1 22.59 -29.26 -12.45
N PRO A 2 22.15 -28.02 -12.25
CA PRO A 2 20.83 -27.76 -11.69
C PRO A 2 20.08 -26.73 -12.54
N GLY A 3 18.94 -27.15 -13.11
CA GLY A 3 17.88 -26.26 -13.57
C GLY A 3 16.92 -26.05 -12.41
N GLY A 4 17.00 -24.88 -11.78
CA GLY A 4 15.98 -24.35 -10.89
C GLY A 4 15.50 -23.05 -11.51
N ASP A 5 14.25 -23.03 -11.95
CA ASP A 5 13.59 -21.84 -12.49
C ASP A 5 13.53 -20.75 -11.43
N SER A 6 14.51 -19.85 -11.43
CA SER A 6 14.37 -18.50 -10.89
C SER A 6 13.48 -17.71 -11.85
N ALA A 7 12.20 -18.07 -11.94
CA ALA A 7 11.21 -17.24 -12.59
C ALA A 7 11.25 -15.87 -11.89
N ALA A 8 11.65 -14.84 -12.64
CA ALA A 8 11.85 -13.48 -12.17
C ALA A 8 10.63 -13.00 -11.37
N ALA A 9 10.73 -13.09 -10.05
CA ALA A 9 9.68 -12.77 -9.13
C ALA A 9 9.60 -11.23 -8.98
N GLY A 10 8.53 -10.64 -9.52
CA GLY A 10 8.14 -9.23 -9.32
C GLY A 10 9.01 -8.17 -10.01
N GLY A 11 10.02 -8.56 -10.79
CA GLY A 11 10.90 -7.63 -11.52
C GLY A 11 10.33 -7.22 -12.88
N LYS A 12 10.72 -6.05 -13.38
CA LYS A 12 10.41 -5.60 -14.76
C LYS A 12 10.65 -6.76 -15.75
N THR A 13 9.74 -6.96 -16.69
CA THR A 13 9.79 -8.05 -17.69
C THR A 13 10.95 -7.93 -18.68
N GLY A 14 11.77 -6.89 -18.56
CA GLY A 14 12.99 -6.62 -19.31
C GLY A 14 13.56 -5.26 -18.87
N VAL A 15 14.80 -4.99 -19.26
CA VAL A 15 15.46 -3.69 -19.04
C VAL A 15 15.57 -2.95 -20.37
N ARG A 16 15.06 -1.73 -20.43
CA ARG A 16 15.16 -0.86 -21.60
C ARG A 16 16.30 0.15 -21.45
N ILE A 17 17.35 -0.05 -22.23
CA ILE A 17 18.56 0.79 -22.24
C ILE A 17 18.47 1.79 -23.39
N VAL A 18 18.66 3.07 -23.12
CA VAL A 18 18.77 4.10 -24.17
C VAL A 18 20.22 4.53 -24.30
N VAL A 19 20.80 4.34 -25.47
CA VAL A 19 22.18 4.73 -25.77
C VAL A 19 22.17 6.10 -26.44
N VAL A 20 22.82 7.07 -25.82
CA VAL A 20 22.79 8.49 -26.22
C VAL A 20 24.17 9.13 -26.11
N GLY A 21 24.41 10.19 -26.87
CA GLY A 21 25.69 10.88 -26.93
C GLY A 21 25.86 11.60 -28.26
N ASP A 22 26.90 12.41 -28.37
CA ASP A 22 27.16 13.21 -29.57
C ASP A 22 27.35 12.35 -30.83
N ARG A 23 27.28 13.00 -32.01
CA ARG A 23 27.56 12.33 -33.28
C ARG A 23 29.01 11.81 -33.29
N GLY A 24 29.21 10.56 -33.74
CA GLY A 24 30.55 9.97 -33.89
C GLY A 24 31.16 9.38 -32.62
N THR A 25 30.42 9.34 -31.51
CA THR A 25 30.85 8.73 -30.23
C THR A 25 30.84 7.20 -30.21
N GLY A 26 30.42 6.52 -31.28
CA GLY A 26 30.47 5.05 -31.36
C GLY A 26 29.25 4.28 -30.84
N LYS A 27 28.11 4.96 -30.60
CA LYS A 27 26.85 4.34 -30.14
C LYS A 27 26.43 3.09 -30.92
N SER A 28 26.24 3.21 -32.22
CA SER A 28 25.76 2.10 -33.07
C SER A 28 26.79 0.97 -33.13
N SER A 29 28.08 1.29 -33.19
CA SER A 29 29.16 0.28 -33.18
C SER A 29 29.22 -0.50 -31.85
N LEU A 30 29.02 0.17 -30.72
CA LEU A 30 28.93 -0.45 -29.40
C LEU A 30 27.77 -1.44 -29.32
N ILE A 31 26.58 -1.03 -29.79
CA ILE A 31 25.37 -1.87 -29.79
C ILE A 31 25.53 -3.06 -30.74
N ALA A 32 26.03 -2.83 -31.96
CA ALA A 32 26.28 -3.89 -32.93
C ALA A 32 27.27 -4.92 -32.36
N ALA A 33 28.41 -4.46 -31.82
CA ALA A 33 29.42 -5.33 -31.24
C ALA A 33 28.89 -6.17 -30.07
N ALA A 34 28.02 -5.62 -29.23
CA ALA A 34 27.38 -6.38 -28.16
C ALA A 34 26.39 -7.44 -28.66
N ALA A 35 25.69 -7.17 -29.77
CA ALA A 35 24.71 -8.09 -30.33
C ALA A 35 25.32 -9.19 -31.21
N THR A 36 26.43 -8.91 -31.90
CA THR A 36 27.07 -9.84 -32.85
C THR A 36 28.39 -10.42 -32.35
N GLU A 37 28.86 -10.01 -31.17
CA GLU A 37 30.17 -10.39 -30.61
C GLU A 37 31.33 -10.17 -31.59
N SER A 38 31.20 -9.15 -32.45
CA SER A 38 32.14 -8.87 -33.54
C SER A 38 32.05 -7.41 -33.99
N PHE A 39 33.18 -6.86 -34.43
CA PHE A 39 33.23 -5.52 -35.01
C PHE A 39 32.84 -5.52 -36.48
N SER A 40 32.12 -4.48 -36.91
CA SER A 40 31.83 -4.21 -38.32
C SER A 40 32.16 -2.75 -38.64
N GLU A 41 32.86 -2.53 -39.76
CA GLU A 41 33.12 -1.19 -40.28
C GLU A 41 31.87 -0.54 -40.90
N ASN A 42 30.90 -1.37 -41.35
CA ASN A 42 29.71 -0.93 -42.08
C ASN A 42 28.46 -1.00 -41.19
N VAL A 43 28.45 -0.21 -40.11
CA VAL A 43 27.28 -0.11 -39.20
C VAL A 43 26.38 1.04 -39.64
N SER A 44 25.07 0.78 -39.66
CA SER A 44 24.08 1.82 -39.97
C SER A 44 24.13 2.95 -38.93
N PRO A 45 23.89 4.23 -39.31
CA PRO A 45 24.03 5.36 -38.36
C PRO A 45 23.12 5.32 -37.14
N VAL A 46 22.01 4.59 -37.22
CA VAL A 46 21.09 4.29 -36.12
C VAL A 46 20.55 2.88 -36.33
N LEU A 47 20.64 2.03 -35.31
CA LEU A 47 20.11 0.67 -35.34
C LEU A 47 18.63 0.59 -34.92
N PRO A 48 17.86 -0.40 -35.40
CA PRO A 48 16.55 -0.71 -34.84
C PRO A 48 16.68 -1.19 -33.38
N PRO A 49 15.59 -1.19 -32.60
CA PRO A 49 15.59 -1.75 -31.24
C PRO A 49 16.22 -3.14 -31.20
N THR A 50 17.35 -3.25 -30.51
CA THR A 50 18.16 -4.46 -30.44
C THR A 50 17.82 -5.20 -29.17
N ARG A 51 17.54 -6.51 -29.24
CA ARG A 51 17.18 -7.31 -28.06
C ARG A 51 18.28 -8.29 -27.73
N LEU A 52 18.79 -8.22 -26.49
CA LEU A 52 19.63 -9.27 -25.93
C LEU A 52 18.74 -10.25 -25.15
N PRO A 53 18.83 -11.56 -25.42
CA PRO A 53 18.11 -12.61 -24.71
C PRO A 53 18.34 -12.59 -23.19
N ALA A 54 17.42 -13.22 -22.44
CA ALA A 54 17.49 -13.26 -20.98
C ALA A 54 18.73 -13.99 -20.46
N ASP A 55 19.13 -15.07 -21.12
CA ASP A 55 20.29 -15.91 -20.80
C ASP A 55 21.65 -15.26 -21.09
N PHE A 56 21.66 -14.06 -21.68
CA PHE A 56 22.90 -13.33 -21.96
C PHE A 56 23.64 -12.88 -20.69
N PHE A 57 22.92 -12.60 -19.59
CA PHE A 57 23.50 -12.15 -18.32
C PHE A 57 23.00 -12.98 -17.12
N PRO A 58 23.77 -13.04 -16.01
CA PRO A 58 23.45 -13.90 -14.86
C PRO A 58 22.09 -13.66 -14.21
N ASP A 59 21.57 -12.42 -14.23
CA ASP A 59 20.27 -12.08 -13.63
C ASP A 59 19.07 -12.62 -14.45
N ARG A 60 19.30 -13.18 -15.65
CA ARG A 60 18.27 -13.78 -16.50
C ARG A 60 17.12 -12.84 -16.88
N VAL A 61 17.42 -11.56 -17.09
CA VAL A 61 16.46 -10.54 -17.53
C VAL A 61 16.80 -10.07 -18.94
N PRO A 62 15.85 -10.07 -19.90
CA PRO A 62 16.13 -9.64 -21.27
C PRO A 62 16.37 -8.14 -21.33
N ILE A 63 17.20 -7.69 -22.28
CA ILE A 63 17.53 -6.28 -22.48
C ILE A 63 17.02 -5.82 -23.84
N THR A 64 16.41 -4.64 -23.88
CA THR A 64 16.10 -3.93 -25.13
C THR A 64 16.93 -2.66 -25.20
N ILE A 65 17.82 -2.59 -26.19
CA ILE A 65 18.74 -1.48 -26.41
C ILE A 65 18.19 -0.59 -27.52
N ILE A 66 18.12 0.71 -27.25
CA ILE A 66 17.61 1.72 -28.16
C ILE A 66 18.76 2.64 -28.57
N ASP A 67 19.16 2.51 -29.83
CA ASP A 67 20.11 3.43 -30.45
C ASP A 67 19.41 4.75 -30.77
N THR A 68 20.10 5.87 -30.53
CA THR A 68 19.53 7.21 -30.74
C THR A 68 20.34 8.03 -31.72
N SER A 69 19.61 8.80 -32.54
CA SER A 69 20.23 9.76 -33.46
C SER A 69 20.67 11.02 -32.72
N ALA A 70 21.84 11.55 -33.08
CA ALA A 70 22.32 12.85 -32.64
C ALA A 70 21.75 14.03 -33.46
N ASN A 71 20.89 13.77 -34.46
CA ASN A 71 20.34 14.80 -35.34
C ASN A 71 19.33 15.69 -34.61
N LEU A 72 19.30 16.98 -34.97
CA LEU A 72 18.39 17.97 -34.40
C LEU A 72 16.91 17.64 -34.68
N GLU A 73 16.61 17.15 -35.87
CA GLU A 73 15.24 16.80 -36.29
C GLU A 73 14.63 15.65 -35.47
N SER A 74 15.47 14.76 -34.93
CA SER A 74 15.05 13.64 -34.08
C SER A 74 14.89 13.99 -32.60
N ARG A 75 15.01 15.26 -32.21
CA ARG A 75 15.03 15.67 -30.80
C ARG A 75 13.75 15.31 -30.05
N GLY A 76 12.59 15.45 -30.69
CA GLY A 76 11.30 15.05 -30.10
C GLY A 76 11.28 13.56 -29.74
N LYS A 77 11.66 12.71 -30.70
CA LYS A 77 11.77 11.26 -30.51
C LYS A 77 12.78 10.89 -29.43
N LEU A 78 13.96 11.52 -29.42
CA LEU A 78 14.97 11.29 -28.39
C LEU A 78 14.41 11.51 -26.98
N ASN A 79 13.69 12.61 -26.77
CA ASN A 79 13.10 12.92 -25.47
C ASN A 79 12.05 11.89 -25.05
N GLU A 80 11.25 11.37 -25.99
CA GLU A 80 10.31 10.29 -25.72
C GLU A 80 11.03 8.99 -25.34
N GLU A 81 12.09 8.62 -26.07
CA GLU A 81 12.85 7.41 -25.76
C GLU A 81 13.56 7.51 -24.40
N LEU A 82 14.11 8.68 -24.06
CA LEU A 82 14.75 8.96 -22.76
C LEU A 82 13.75 8.86 -21.59
N LYS A 83 12.55 9.43 -21.74
CA LYS A 83 11.49 9.32 -20.71
C LYS A 83 11.00 7.89 -20.48
N ARG A 84 11.21 6.99 -21.43
CA ARG A 84 10.88 5.57 -21.34
C ARG A 84 12.09 4.70 -20.97
N ALA A 85 13.25 5.28 -20.72
CA ALA A 85 14.45 4.54 -20.34
C ALA A 85 14.27 3.92 -18.95
N ASP A 86 14.86 2.74 -18.75
CA ASP A 86 15.11 2.23 -17.40
C ASP A 86 16.51 2.62 -16.92
N VAL A 87 17.44 2.78 -17.86
CA VAL A 87 18.83 3.24 -17.66
C VAL A 87 19.32 3.91 -18.94
N ILE A 88 20.18 4.89 -18.79
CA ILE A 88 20.79 5.62 -19.91
C ILE A 88 22.26 5.23 -20.02
N VAL A 89 22.70 4.88 -21.22
CA VAL A 89 24.12 4.74 -21.55
C VAL A 89 24.53 6.01 -22.29
N LEU A 90 25.33 6.86 -21.64
CA LEU A 90 25.80 8.13 -22.17
C LEU A 90 27.23 7.99 -22.70
N THR A 91 27.39 8.04 -24.02
CA THR A 91 28.67 7.79 -24.69
C THR A 91 29.46 9.08 -24.99
N TYR A 92 30.77 9.04 -24.76
CA TYR A 92 31.75 9.97 -25.33
C TYR A 92 32.80 9.18 -26.15
N ALA A 93 33.62 9.88 -26.94
CA ALA A 93 34.67 9.26 -27.75
C ALA A 93 36.05 9.57 -27.14
N CYS A 94 36.84 8.53 -26.86
CA CYS A 94 38.18 8.64 -26.27
C CYS A 94 39.19 9.32 -27.19
N ASP A 95 38.95 9.29 -28.51
CA ASP A 95 39.70 9.97 -29.56
C ASP A 95 39.29 11.45 -29.73
N PHE A 96 38.21 11.88 -29.09
CA PHE A 96 37.67 13.23 -29.28
C PHE A 96 37.24 13.91 -27.96
N PRO A 97 38.18 14.56 -27.24
CA PRO A 97 37.97 15.10 -25.89
C PRO A 97 36.79 16.07 -25.73
N LEU A 98 36.39 16.78 -26.79
CA LEU A 98 35.26 17.71 -26.73
C LEU A 98 33.95 17.01 -26.35
N THR A 99 33.79 15.73 -26.73
CA THR A 99 32.60 14.93 -26.38
C THR A 99 32.53 14.61 -24.89
N LEU A 100 33.69 14.48 -24.22
CA LEU A 100 33.79 14.31 -22.79
C LEU A 100 33.31 15.56 -22.04
N THR A 101 33.74 16.75 -22.48
CA THR A 101 33.29 18.03 -21.92
C THR A 101 31.78 18.25 -22.11
N ARG A 102 31.20 17.68 -23.16
CA ARG A 102 29.77 17.77 -23.46
C ARG A 102 28.88 16.88 -22.58
N LEU A 103 29.46 15.96 -21.82
CA LEU A 103 28.73 15.19 -20.80
C LEU A 103 28.10 16.14 -19.78
N SER A 104 28.91 16.97 -19.12
CA SER A 104 28.46 17.89 -18.07
C SER A 104 27.90 19.21 -18.59
N SER A 105 28.41 19.72 -19.71
CA SER A 105 27.95 21.01 -20.26
C SER A 105 26.63 20.92 -21.04
N PHE A 106 26.19 19.72 -21.43
CA PHE A 106 24.98 19.53 -22.22
C PHE A 106 24.15 18.32 -21.77
N TRP A 107 24.66 17.10 -21.88
CA TRP A 107 23.84 15.88 -21.75
C TRP A 107 23.22 15.71 -20.36
N LEU A 108 24.04 15.81 -19.31
CA LEU A 108 23.56 15.65 -17.93
C LEU A 108 22.63 16.79 -17.50
N GLN A 109 22.89 18.02 -17.95
CA GLN A 109 21.98 19.15 -17.74
C GLN A 109 20.63 18.92 -18.43
N GLU A 110 20.64 18.36 -19.64
CA GLU A 110 19.44 18.04 -20.40
C GLU A 110 18.62 16.93 -19.72
N PHE A 111 19.26 15.91 -19.14
CA PHE A 111 18.58 14.88 -18.37
C PHE A 111 17.86 15.46 -17.14
N ARG A 112 18.51 16.38 -16.41
CA ARG A 112 17.88 17.10 -15.30
C ARG A 112 16.73 18.00 -15.75
N ARG A 113 16.88 18.70 -16.88
CA ARG A 113 15.83 19.53 -17.48
C ARG A 113 14.60 18.70 -17.88
N LEU A 114 14.81 17.44 -18.25
CA LEU A 114 13.75 16.48 -18.57
C LEU A 114 13.23 15.73 -17.33
N GLU A 115 13.74 16.03 -16.13
CA GLU A 115 13.40 15.40 -14.85
C GLU A 115 13.56 13.87 -14.86
N LEU A 116 14.59 13.37 -15.56
CA LEU A 116 14.88 11.94 -15.61
C LEU A 116 15.44 11.47 -14.27
N LYS A 117 14.86 10.40 -13.71
CA LYS A 117 15.25 9.80 -12.41
C LYS A 117 15.86 8.41 -12.56
N VAL A 118 16.40 8.11 -13.73
CA VAL A 118 16.97 6.80 -14.08
C VAL A 118 18.49 6.85 -13.99
N PRO A 119 19.16 5.73 -13.65
CA PRO A 119 20.61 5.69 -13.58
C PRO A 119 21.26 5.95 -14.95
N VAL A 120 22.48 6.48 -14.90
CA VAL A 120 23.31 6.79 -16.06
C VAL A 120 24.63 6.00 -15.95
N ILE A 121 24.96 5.30 -17.03
CA ILE A 121 26.27 4.67 -17.24
C ILE A 121 27.02 5.52 -18.25
N VAL A 122 28.13 6.12 -17.84
CA VAL A 122 28.98 6.89 -18.76
C VAL A 122 29.93 5.93 -19.47
N VAL A 123 30.05 6.06 -20.79
CA VAL A 123 30.85 5.14 -21.60
C VAL A 123 31.82 5.88 -22.52
N GLY A 124 33.11 5.65 -22.33
CA GLY A 124 34.18 6.12 -23.21
C GLY A 124 34.43 5.11 -24.33
N CYS A 125 33.90 5.37 -25.52
CA CYS A 125 34.10 4.51 -26.67
C CYS A 125 35.43 4.76 -27.38
N LYS A 126 35.88 3.79 -28.19
CA LYS A 126 37.07 3.88 -29.03
C LYS A 126 38.37 4.09 -28.25
N VAL A 127 38.52 3.42 -27.11
CA VAL A 127 39.75 3.52 -26.30
C VAL A 127 40.99 3.06 -27.09
N ASP A 128 40.81 2.20 -28.10
CA ASP A 128 41.84 1.77 -29.06
C ASP A 128 42.42 2.90 -29.92
N LEU A 129 41.71 4.03 -30.05
CA LEU A 129 42.16 5.20 -30.82
C LEU A 129 42.73 6.32 -29.92
N ARG A 130 42.85 6.09 -28.61
CA ARG A 130 43.43 7.07 -27.70
C ARG A 130 44.92 7.24 -27.99
N ASP A 131 45.37 8.50 -27.97
CA ASP A 131 46.79 8.82 -28.10
C ASP A 131 47.54 8.50 -26.80
N ASP A 132 48.43 7.51 -26.85
CA ASP A 132 49.28 7.07 -25.72
C ASP A 132 50.20 8.19 -25.19
N SER A 133 50.43 9.25 -25.96
CA SER A 133 51.22 10.41 -25.52
C SER A 133 50.48 11.33 -24.53
N GLN A 134 49.15 11.16 -24.39
CA GLN A 134 48.32 11.89 -23.42
C GLN A 134 47.59 10.91 -22.49
N PRO A 135 48.26 10.39 -21.44
CA PRO A 135 47.60 9.54 -20.45
C PRO A 135 46.58 10.37 -19.67
N ILE A 136 45.30 10.20 -20.01
CA ILE A 136 44.19 10.78 -19.29
C ILE A 136 43.80 9.81 -18.17
N SER A 137 43.94 10.25 -16.92
CA SER A 137 43.39 9.50 -15.79
C SER A 137 41.88 9.68 -15.75
N LEU A 138 41.13 8.65 -16.18
CA LEU A 138 39.67 8.65 -16.14
C LEU A 138 39.13 9.03 -14.76
N GLU A 139 39.74 8.51 -13.70
CA GLU A 139 39.34 8.78 -12.31
C GLU A 139 39.45 10.26 -11.94
N GLN A 140 40.48 10.96 -12.43
CA GLN A 140 40.67 12.39 -12.13
C GLN A 140 39.63 13.27 -12.83
N ILE A 141 39.16 12.88 -14.02
CA ILE A 141 38.14 13.64 -14.76
C ILE A 141 36.73 13.27 -14.31
N MET A 142 36.45 11.98 -14.13
CA MET A 142 35.12 11.50 -13.75
C MET A 142 34.80 11.76 -12.28
N GLY A 143 35.78 11.75 -11.38
CA GLY A 143 35.56 11.99 -9.96
C GLY A 143 34.73 13.24 -9.66
N PRO A 144 35.14 14.44 -10.13
CA PRO A 144 34.37 15.67 -9.96
C PRO A 144 32.98 15.64 -10.63
N ILE A 145 32.85 14.99 -11.79
CA ILE A 145 31.58 14.89 -12.51
C ILE A 145 30.61 13.98 -11.76
N MET A 146 31.04 12.82 -11.25
CA MET A 146 30.21 11.91 -10.48
C MET A 146 29.79 12.51 -9.12
N GLN A 147 30.64 13.34 -8.51
CA GLN A 147 30.25 14.11 -7.33
C GLN A 147 29.15 15.14 -7.63
N GLN A 148 29.21 15.79 -8.79
CA GLN A 148 28.20 16.75 -9.22
C GLN A 148 26.90 16.08 -9.72
N TYR A 149 27.01 14.89 -10.31
CA TYR A 149 25.94 14.15 -10.96
C TYR A 149 25.80 12.74 -10.38
N ARG A 150 25.05 12.67 -9.26
CA ARG A 150 24.78 11.43 -8.50
C ARG A 150 23.99 10.39 -9.27
N GLU A 151 23.32 10.78 -10.36
CA GLU A 151 22.65 9.87 -11.28
C GLU A 151 23.65 8.96 -12.05
N ILE A 152 24.94 9.29 -12.06
CA ILE A 152 25.98 8.45 -12.68
C ILE A 152 26.38 7.34 -11.72
N GLU A 153 26.08 6.09 -12.09
CA GLU A 153 26.42 4.92 -11.27
C GLU A 153 27.87 4.47 -11.49
N THR A 154 28.33 4.47 -12.75
CA THR A 154 29.69 4.08 -13.09
C THR A 154 30.13 4.66 -14.45
N CYS A 155 31.44 4.66 -14.67
CA CYS A 155 32.07 5.03 -15.94
C CYS A 155 32.93 3.88 -16.45
N ILE A 156 32.76 3.53 -17.73
CA ILE A 156 33.44 2.40 -18.37
C ILE A 156 34.06 2.87 -19.67
N GLU A 157 35.30 2.50 -19.93
CA GLU A 157 35.92 2.70 -21.24
C GLU A 157 35.91 1.40 -22.03
N CYS A 158 35.53 1.45 -23.30
CA CYS A 158 35.35 0.27 -24.13
C CYS A 158 35.87 0.50 -25.55
N SER A 159 36.16 -0.59 -26.24
CA SER A 159 36.43 -0.59 -27.67
C SER A 159 35.57 -1.63 -28.36
N ALA A 160 34.75 -1.17 -29.32
CA ALA A 160 34.00 -2.07 -30.19
C ALA A 160 34.93 -2.86 -31.14
N VAL A 161 36.12 -2.31 -31.47
CA VAL A 161 37.09 -2.94 -32.37
C VAL A 161 37.77 -4.13 -31.70
N THR A 162 38.24 -3.95 -30.46
CA THR A 162 38.91 -5.01 -29.71
C THR A 162 37.96 -5.84 -28.86
N LEU A 163 36.67 -5.49 -28.85
CA LEU A 163 35.61 -6.03 -27.97
C LEU A 163 35.88 -5.83 -26.47
N MET A 164 36.82 -4.94 -26.12
CA MET A 164 37.17 -4.63 -24.75
C MET A 164 35.98 -3.98 -24.02
N GLN A 165 35.57 -4.59 -22.91
CA GLN A 165 34.52 -4.12 -21.99
C GLN A 165 33.14 -3.85 -22.63
N VAL A 166 32.90 -4.30 -23.86
CA VAL A 166 31.60 -4.14 -24.53
C VAL A 166 30.46 -4.85 -23.77
N PRO A 167 30.62 -6.11 -23.32
CA PRO A 167 29.59 -6.77 -22.50
C PRO A 167 29.40 -6.08 -21.14
N ASP A 168 30.48 -5.57 -20.55
CA ASP A 168 30.46 -4.93 -19.23
C ASP A 168 29.53 -3.71 -19.22
N VAL A 169 29.52 -2.90 -20.29
CA VAL A 169 28.62 -1.73 -20.40
C VAL A 169 27.16 -2.13 -20.17
N PHE A 170 26.70 -3.17 -20.86
CA PHE A 170 25.30 -3.59 -20.78
C PHE A 170 25.01 -4.41 -19.53
N TYR A 171 26.01 -5.14 -19.00
CA TYR A 171 25.96 -5.78 -17.70
C TYR A 171 25.73 -4.76 -16.58
N TYR A 172 26.57 -3.73 -16.47
CA TYR A 172 26.45 -2.71 -15.43
C TYR A 172 25.19 -1.84 -15.61
N ALA A 173 24.77 -1.58 -16.85
CA ALA A 173 23.49 -0.92 -17.11
C ALA A 173 22.30 -1.74 -16.59
N GLN A 174 22.29 -3.05 -16.81
CA GLN A 174 21.28 -3.93 -16.23
C GLN A 174 21.35 -3.95 -14.70
N LYS A 175 22.56 -4.05 -14.12
CA LYS A 175 22.76 -4.07 -12.67
C LYS A 175 22.24 -2.81 -11.99
N ALA A 176 22.49 -1.63 -12.55
CA ALA A 176 22.01 -0.36 -12.01
C ALA A 176 20.47 -0.30 -11.89
N VAL A 177 19.75 -1.00 -12.78
CA VAL A 177 18.28 -1.06 -12.74
C VAL A 177 17.80 -2.11 -11.74
N LEU A 178 18.44 -3.28 -11.74
CA LEU A 178 17.99 -4.41 -10.93
C LEU A 178 18.36 -4.21 -9.46
N HIS A 179 19.54 -3.68 -9.17
CA HIS A 179 20.14 -3.57 -7.83
C HIS A 179 20.49 -2.10 -7.52
N PRO A 180 19.51 -1.18 -7.49
CA PRO A 180 19.79 0.26 -7.37
C PRO A 180 20.40 0.63 -6.03
N THR A 181 21.31 1.61 -6.04
CA THR A 181 22.00 2.11 -4.85
C THR A 181 21.11 3.00 -3.98
N ALA A 182 20.33 3.88 -4.62
CA ALA A 182 19.59 4.95 -3.95
C ALA A 182 18.62 4.50 -2.82
N PRO A 183 17.89 3.38 -2.92
CA PRO A 183 17.05 2.91 -1.82
C PRO A 183 17.85 2.39 -0.62
N LEU A 184 19.09 1.93 -0.84
CA LEU A 184 19.91 1.29 0.19
C LEU A 184 20.79 2.27 0.95
N PHE A 185 21.37 3.24 0.24
CA PHE A 185 22.49 4.03 0.75
C PHE A 185 22.42 5.48 0.29
N ASP A 186 22.69 6.38 1.23
CA ASP A 186 22.86 7.80 0.99
C ASP A 186 24.35 8.10 0.77
N GLN A 187 24.70 8.50 -0.46
CA GLN A 187 26.08 8.84 -0.80
C GLN A 187 26.57 10.13 -0.14
N ASP A 188 25.70 11.04 0.28
CA ASP A 188 26.10 12.31 0.90
C ASP A 188 26.41 12.12 2.38
N THR A 189 25.57 11.36 3.09
CA THR A 189 25.80 11.04 4.51
C THR A 189 26.67 9.81 4.74
N GLN A 190 27.02 9.07 3.68
CA GLN A 190 27.77 7.81 3.73
C GLN A 190 27.13 6.80 4.71
N ALA A 191 25.80 6.71 4.66
CA ALA A 191 25.00 5.93 5.59
C ALA A 191 23.90 5.14 4.87
N LEU A 192 23.48 4.03 5.48
CA LEU A 192 22.29 3.30 5.01
C LEU A 192 21.04 4.18 5.14
N GLN A 193 20.17 4.09 4.14
CA GLN A 193 18.88 4.76 4.19
C GLN A 193 18.01 4.22 5.33
N PRO A 194 17.15 5.03 5.98
CA PRO A 194 16.32 4.58 7.10
C PRO A 194 15.48 3.34 6.79
N ARG A 195 14.86 3.26 5.61
CA ARG A 195 14.07 2.07 5.20
C ARG A 195 14.94 0.82 5.04
N CYS A 196 16.17 0.97 4.55
CA CYS A 196 17.12 -0.13 4.44
C CYS A 196 17.50 -0.66 5.82
N ILE A 197 17.79 0.24 6.77
CA ILE A 197 18.06 -0.12 8.16
C ILE A 197 16.89 -0.89 8.77
N ARG A 198 15.66 -0.40 8.61
CA ARG A 198 14.45 -1.05 9.15
C ARG A 198 14.22 -2.44 8.55
N ALA A 199 14.45 -2.60 7.23
CA ALA A 199 14.35 -3.89 6.55
C ALA A 199 15.42 -4.89 7.04
N LEU A 200 16.69 -4.46 7.11
CA LEU A 200 17.79 -5.30 7.61
C LEU A 200 17.63 -5.62 9.10
N ARG A 201 17.13 -4.68 9.91
CA ARG A 201 16.77 -4.92 11.32
C ARG A 201 15.73 -6.03 11.45
N ARG A 202 14.68 -6.01 10.61
CA ARG A 202 13.70 -7.10 10.61
C ARG A 202 14.35 -8.43 10.30
N ILE A 203 15.21 -8.48 9.28
CA ILE A 203 15.90 -9.72 8.89
C ILE A 203 16.79 -10.22 10.03
N PHE A 204 17.54 -9.34 10.68
CA PHE A 204 18.34 -9.69 11.86
C PHE A 204 17.49 -10.35 12.95
N ILE A 205 16.37 -9.73 13.33
CA ILE A 205 15.46 -10.25 14.37
C ILE A 205 14.85 -11.61 14.00
N LEU A 206 14.71 -11.93 12.71
CA LEU A 206 14.22 -13.25 12.28
C LEU A 206 15.23 -14.38 12.51
N PHE A 207 16.51 -14.06 12.72
CA PHE A 207 17.57 -15.04 12.99
C PHE A 207 18.06 -15.05 14.43
N ASP A 208 17.91 -13.94 15.15
CA ASP A 208 18.12 -13.83 16.60
C ASP A 208 17.03 -14.64 17.33
N SER A 209 17.27 -15.94 17.44
CA SER A 209 16.27 -16.94 17.83
C SER A 209 16.10 -17.01 19.34
N ASP A 210 17.17 -16.70 20.09
CA ASP A 210 17.15 -16.57 21.54
C ASP A 210 16.85 -15.15 22.03
N MET A 211 16.76 -14.17 21.11
CA MET A 211 16.42 -12.77 21.36
C MET A 211 17.40 -12.08 22.32
N ASP A 212 18.68 -12.45 22.25
CA ASP A 212 19.74 -11.89 23.08
C ASP A 212 20.36 -10.61 22.49
N GLY A 213 19.97 -10.24 21.25
CA GLY A 213 20.42 -9.05 20.55
C GLY A 213 21.72 -9.24 19.74
N ALA A 214 22.21 -10.47 19.60
CA ALA A 214 23.37 -10.82 18.81
C ALA A 214 23.15 -12.12 18.03
N LEU A 215 23.72 -12.21 16.82
CA LEU A 215 23.75 -13.48 16.07
C LEU A 215 24.97 -14.28 16.51
N ASN A 216 24.74 -15.38 17.21
CA ASN A 216 25.77 -16.35 17.54
C ASN A 216 26.23 -17.13 16.28
N ASP A 217 27.24 -18.00 16.42
CA ASP A 217 27.83 -18.73 15.29
C ASP A 217 26.81 -19.58 14.52
N ALA A 218 25.86 -20.18 15.24
CA ALA A 218 24.83 -21.03 14.64
C ALA A 218 23.82 -20.19 13.86
N GLU A 219 23.33 -19.10 14.47
CA GLU A 219 22.35 -18.20 13.84
C GLU A 219 22.94 -17.46 12.64
N LEU A 220 24.20 -17.03 12.72
CA LEU A 220 24.90 -16.39 11.61
C LEU A 220 25.13 -17.39 10.46
N ASN A 221 25.40 -18.66 10.78
CA ASN A 221 25.49 -19.70 9.76
C ASN A 221 24.12 -20.01 9.14
N ASP A 222 23.05 -20.07 9.94
CA ASP A 222 21.68 -20.27 9.45
C ASP A 222 21.24 -19.11 8.53
N PHE A 223 21.60 -17.88 8.88
CA PHE A 223 21.46 -16.71 8.02
C PHE A 223 22.17 -16.91 6.67
N GLN A 224 23.42 -17.34 6.69
CA GLN A 224 24.19 -17.56 5.46
C GLN A 224 23.56 -18.66 4.59
N VAL A 225 23.23 -19.81 5.19
CA VAL A 225 22.59 -20.93 4.47
C VAL A 225 21.26 -20.50 3.88
N LYS A 226 20.45 -19.76 4.63
CA LYS A 226 19.15 -19.29 4.14
C LYS A 226 19.30 -18.30 2.98
N CYS A 227 20.25 -17.37 3.05
CA CYS A 227 20.40 -16.30 2.06
C CYS A 227 21.14 -16.75 0.80
N PHE A 228 22.17 -17.58 0.95
CA PHE A 228 23.15 -17.89 -0.10
C PHE A 228 23.30 -19.39 -0.40
N ASP A 229 22.51 -20.25 0.25
CA ASP A 229 22.48 -21.69 0.06
C ASP A 229 23.88 -22.36 0.27
N ALA A 230 24.73 -21.73 1.09
CA ALA A 230 26.07 -22.19 1.44
C ALA A 230 26.41 -21.84 2.90
N PRO A 231 26.98 -22.77 3.70
CA PRO A 231 27.38 -22.48 5.08
C PRO A 231 28.71 -21.72 5.15
N LEU A 232 28.95 -21.01 6.25
CA LEU A 232 30.25 -20.43 6.56
C LEU A 232 31.13 -21.47 7.27
N GLN A 233 32.40 -21.55 6.87
CA GLN A 233 33.40 -22.27 7.65
C GLN A 233 33.68 -21.52 8.97
N PRO A 234 34.02 -22.22 10.07
CA PRO A 234 34.30 -21.55 11.35
C PRO A 234 35.37 -20.46 11.26
N ALA A 235 36.39 -20.66 10.43
CA ALA A 235 37.43 -19.66 10.17
C ALA A 235 36.90 -18.40 9.46
N GLU A 236 35.91 -18.54 8.58
CA GLU A 236 35.26 -17.43 7.88
C GLU A 236 34.41 -16.60 8.85
N ILE A 237 33.68 -17.26 9.77
CA ILE A 237 32.90 -16.59 10.82
C ILE A 237 33.82 -15.72 11.71
N VAL A 238 34.96 -16.26 12.13
CA VAL A 238 35.96 -15.50 12.89
C VAL A 238 36.50 -14.33 12.07
N GLY A 239 36.76 -14.56 10.76
CA GLY A 239 37.19 -13.51 9.84
C GLY A 239 36.18 -12.37 9.72
N VAL A 240 34.89 -12.68 9.56
CA VAL A 240 33.80 -11.68 9.49
C VAL A 240 33.75 -10.86 10.78
N ARG A 241 33.72 -11.51 11.95
CA ARG A 241 33.71 -10.81 13.25
C ARG A 241 34.93 -9.91 13.44
N ARG A 242 36.11 -10.37 13.04
CA ARG A 242 37.34 -9.57 13.11
C ARG A 242 37.24 -8.30 12.26
N VAL A 243 36.76 -8.41 11.01
CA VAL A 243 36.59 -7.26 10.12
C VAL A 243 35.64 -6.22 10.72
N VAL A 244 34.54 -6.68 11.34
CA VAL A 244 33.59 -5.79 12.03
C VAL A 244 34.27 -5.15 13.24
N GLN A 245 34.90 -5.92 14.12
CA GLN A 245 35.52 -5.43 15.34
C GLN A 245 36.62 -4.40 15.09
N GLU A 246 37.39 -4.55 14.01
CA GLU A 246 38.46 -3.61 13.62
C GLU A 246 37.92 -2.24 13.20
N LYS A 247 36.68 -2.16 12.70
CA LYS A 247 36.08 -0.93 12.16
C LYS A 247 34.95 -0.36 13.01
N LYS A 248 34.22 -1.20 13.75
CA LYS A 248 33.10 -0.86 14.63
C LYS A 248 33.15 -1.76 15.86
N LYS A 249 33.74 -1.28 16.95
CA LYS A 249 34.02 -2.06 18.16
C LYS A 249 32.77 -2.61 18.83
N GLU A 250 31.67 -1.88 18.78
CA GLU A 250 30.37 -2.30 19.32
C GLU A 250 29.60 -3.25 18.37
N GLY A 251 30.17 -3.57 17.20
CA GLY A 251 29.58 -4.46 16.21
C GLY A 251 29.68 -5.95 16.56
N VAL A 252 30.54 -6.32 17.52
CA VAL A 252 30.65 -7.69 18.03
C VAL A 252 30.74 -7.62 19.56
N ASN A 253 30.02 -8.50 20.25
CA ASN A 253 30.11 -8.68 21.69
C ASN A 253 30.41 -10.15 22.03
N ASP A 254 30.35 -10.51 23.32
CA ASP A 254 30.62 -11.87 23.79
C ASP A 254 29.60 -12.91 23.30
N LEU A 255 28.41 -12.47 22.88
CA LEU A 255 27.31 -13.30 22.38
C LEU A 255 27.42 -13.54 20.87
N GLY A 256 27.88 -12.55 20.12
CA GLY A 256 28.05 -12.68 18.68
C GLY A 256 28.08 -11.36 17.91
N LEU A 257 27.58 -11.40 16.68
CA LEU A 257 27.46 -10.24 15.81
C LEU A 257 26.22 -9.42 16.20
N THR A 258 26.40 -8.18 16.65
CA THR A 258 25.28 -7.33 17.04
C THR A 258 24.54 -6.78 15.82
N LEU A 259 23.33 -6.25 16.00
CA LEU A 259 22.59 -5.55 14.93
C LEU A 259 23.46 -4.44 14.30
N ASP A 260 24.20 -3.71 15.13
CA ASP A 260 25.09 -2.65 14.71
C ASP A 260 26.24 -3.15 13.81
N GLY A 261 26.76 -4.33 14.10
CA GLY A 261 27.75 -5.02 13.28
C GLY A 261 27.15 -5.57 11.98
N PHE A 262 25.95 -6.13 12.06
CA PHE A 262 25.20 -6.64 10.90
C PHE A 262 24.91 -5.54 9.87
N LEU A 263 24.41 -4.38 10.33
CA LEU A 263 24.20 -3.20 9.48
C LEU A 263 25.52 -2.69 8.88
N PHE A 264 26.60 -2.66 9.68
CA PHE A 264 27.91 -2.25 9.20
C PHE A 264 28.46 -3.16 8.08
N LEU A 265 28.25 -4.48 8.16
CA LEU A 265 28.63 -5.40 7.09
C LEU A 265 27.92 -5.08 5.77
N HIS A 266 26.62 -4.75 5.83
CA HIS A 266 25.87 -4.35 4.65
C HIS A 266 26.34 -3.01 4.08
N SER A 267 26.68 -2.03 4.91
CA SER A 267 27.37 -0.81 4.43
C SER A 267 28.69 -1.13 3.74
N LEU A 268 29.51 -2.01 4.33
CA LEU A 268 30.80 -2.42 3.75
C LEU A 268 30.66 -3.11 2.39
N PHE A 269 29.61 -3.92 2.20
CA PHE A 269 29.32 -4.53 0.89
C PHE A 269 28.95 -3.47 -0.15
N ILE A 270 28.15 -2.48 0.23
CA ILE A 270 27.74 -1.38 -0.64
C ILE A 270 28.94 -0.52 -1.03
N ASP A 271 29.78 -0.14 -0.07
CA ASP A 271 30.99 0.67 -0.30
C ASP A 271 31.99 -0.03 -1.25
N LYS A 272 32.00 -1.37 -1.23
CA LYS A 272 32.82 -2.20 -2.13
C LYS A 272 32.16 -2.48 -3.48
N GLY A 273 31.02 -1.85 -3.79
CA GLY A 273 30.27 -2.05 -5.04
C GLY A 273 29.57 -3.40 -5.14
N ARG A 274 29.37 -4.13 -4.04
CA ARG A 274 28.74 -5.46 -3.99
C ARG A 274 27.27 -5.38 -3.57
N LEU A 275 26.52 -4.49 -4.22
CA LEU A 275 25.11 -4.20 -3.94
C LEU A 275 24.22 -5.46 -4.02
N GLU A 276 24.58 -6.40 -4.89
CA GLU A 276 23.84 -7.65 -5.11
C GLU A 276 23.76 -8.49 -3.85
N THR A 277 24.77 -8.43 -2.99
CA THR A 277 24.79 -9.19 -1.73
C THR A 277 23.65 -8.73 -0.83
N THR A 278 23.52 -7.42 -0.63
CA THR A 278 22.44 -6.82 0.18
C THR A 278 21.08 -7.03 -0.47
N TRP A 279 20.98 -6.82 -1.79
CA TRP A 279 19.73 -7.04 -2.51
C TRP A 279 19.29 -8.51 -2.55
N ALA A 280 20.22 -9.46 -2.61
CA ALA A 280 19.91 -10.90 -2.53
C ALA A 280 19.26 -11.24 -1.19
N VAL A 281 19.84 -10.76 -0.09
CA VAL A 281 19.27 -10.88 1.26
C VAL A 281 17.86 -10.28 1.30
N LEU A 282 17.70 -9.01 0.92
CA LEU A 282 16.41 -8.33 0.93
C LEU A 282 15.33 -9.09 0.13
N ARG A 283 15.65 -9.53 -1.10
CA ARG A 283 14.70 -10.27 -1.94
C ARG A 283 14.37 -11.65 -1.39
N LYS A 284 15.31 -12.34 -0.73
CA LYS A 284 15.04 -13.63 -0.07
C LYS A 284 13.95 -13.49 1.01
N PHE A 285 13.87 -12.32 1.64
CA PHE A 285 12.86 -11.97 2.64
C PHE A 285 11.65 -11.21 2.08
N GLY A 286 11.49 -11.21 0.76
CA GLY A 286 10.31 -10.69 0.09
C GLY A 286 10.28 -9.18 -0.10
N TYR A 287 11.39 -8.47 0.06
CA TYR A 287 11.43 -7.03 -0.21
C TYR A 287 11.52 -6.72 -1.71
N GLY A 288 10.78 -5.70 -2.13
CA GLY A 288 10.87 -5.07 -3.44
C GLY A 288 11.92 -3.96 -3.49
N ILE A 289 12.03 -3.30 -4.66
CA ILE A 289 12.97 -2.19 -4.88
C ILE A 289 12.63 -0.97 -4.01
N ASP A 290 11.36 -0.81 -3.63
CA ASP A 290 10.87 0.24 -2.73
C ASP A 290 11.08 -0.08 -1.24
N LEU A 291 11.73 -1.22 -0.94
CA LEU A 291 11.93 -1.77 0.40
C LEU A 291 10.62 -2.03 1.15
N LYS A 292 9.54 -2.33 0.42
CA LYS A 292 8.30 -2.88 0.97
C LYS A 292 8.18 -4.36 0.64
N LEU A 293 7.37 -5.09 1.41
CA LEU A 293 7.11 -6.50 1.14
C LEU A 293 6.33 -6.58 -0.16
N ARG A 294 6.81 -7.43 -1.06
CA ARG A 294 6.18 -7.63 -2.36
C ARG A 294 4.83 -8.28 -2.21
N ASP A 295 4.03 -8.02 -3.23
CA ASP A 295 2.66 -8.46 -3.36
C ASP A 295 2.43 -9.97 -3.18
N ASP A 296 3.38 -10.79 -3.64
CA ASP A 296 3.37 -12.25 -3.55
C ASP A 296 3.55 -12.78 -2.12
N PHE A 297 4.09 -11.96 -1.21
CA PHE A 297 4.24 -12.28 0.21
C PHE A 297 3.02 -11.85 1.05
N LEU A 298 2.05 -11.16 0.44
CA LEU A 298 0.90 -10.57 1.11
C LEU A 298 -0.40 -11.21 0.58
N PRO A 299 -0.75 -12.43 1.02
CA PRO A 299 -1.97 -13.11 0.60
C PRO A 299 -3.21 -12.45 1.22
N ALA A 300 -3.58 -11.27 0.73
CA ALA A 300 -4.81 -10.59 1.11
C ALA A 300 -6.01 -11.17 0.35
N PRO A 301 -7.22 -11.18 0.95
CA PRO A 301 -8.43 -11.61 0.25
C PRO A 301 -8.74 -10.74 -0.98
N LEU A 302 -8.38 -11.22 -2.18
CA LEU A 302 -8.47 -10.47 -3.44
C LEU A 302 -9.91 -10.20 -3.92
N LYS A 303 -10.89 -11.00 -3.47
CA LYS A 303 -12.29 -10.90 -3.90
C LYS A 303 -13.24 -11.16 -2.74
N HIS A 304 -14.09 -10.18 -2.46
CA HIS A 304 -15.24 -10.31 -1.58
C HIS A 304 -16.41 -9.51 -2.15
N ALA A 305 -17.63 -9.79 -1.72
CA ALA A 305 -18.78 -9.00 -2.13
C ALA A 305 -18.74 -7.60 -1.50
N PRO A 306 -19.33 -6.56 -2.13
CA PRO A 306 -19.28 -5.19 -1.62
C PRO A 306 -19.87 -5.03 -0.21
N ASP A 307 -20.80 -5.91 0.19
CA ASP A 307 -21.41 -5.92 1.54
C ASP A 307 -20.67 -6.79 2.57
N GLN A 308 -19.44 -7.21 2.28
CA GLN A 308 -18.53 -7.89 3.21
C GLN A 308 -17.45 -6.93 3.68
N SER A 309 -16.95 -7.16 4.89
CA SER A 309 -15.83 -6.43 5.48
C SER A 309 -14.67 -7.39 5.74
N ILE A 310 -13.46 -6.84 5.93
CA ILE A 310 -12.28 -7.61 6.34
C ILE A 310 -11.92 -7.20 7.76
N GLU A 311 -11.72 -8.19 8.62
CA GLU A 311 -11.33 -8.02 10.02
C GLU A 311 -10.07 -8.84 10.31
N LEU A 312 -9.30 -8.44 11.32
CA LEU A 312 -8.25 -9.31 11.88
C LEU A 312 -8.89 -10.51 12.58
N THR A 313 -8.29 -11.69 12.45
CA THR A 313 -8.72 -12.86 13.24
C THR A 313 -8.42 -12.67 14.72
N ILE A 314 -9.11 -13.44 15.57
CA ILE A 314 -8.89 -13.42 17.03
C ILE A 314 -7.41 -13.70 17.35
N GLU A 315 -6.79 -14.64 16.64
CA GLU A 315 -5.36 -14.96 16.80
C GLU A 315 -4.45 -13.78 16.49
N ALA A 316 -4.72 -13.06 15.39
CA ALA A 316 -3.98 -11.85 15.02
C ALA A 316 -4.20 -10.71 16.03
N VAL A 317 -5.44 -10.54 16.51
CA VAL A 317 -5.77 -9.55 17.57
C VAL A 317 -5.05 -9.86 18.88
N GLU A 318 -4.98 -11.13 19.29
CA GLU A 318 -4.22 -11.52 20.49
C GLU A 318 -2.71 -11.32 20.30
N PHE A 319 -2.19 -11.54 19.09
CA PHE A 319 -0.80 -11.24 18.77
C PHE A 319 -0.50 -9.75 18.94
N VAL A 320 -1.25 -8.85 18.30
CA VAL A 320 -0.99 -7.41 18.42
C VAL A 320 -1.17 -6.92 19.87
N ARG A 321 -2.08 -7.54 20.64
CA ARG A 321 -2.21 -7.26 22.09
C ARG A 321 -0.96 -7.66 22.88
N ARG A 322 -0.33 -8.80 22.55
CA ARG A 322 0.95 -9.21 23.17
C ARG A 322 2.07 -8.25 22.79
N VAL A 323 2.14 -7.83 21.53
CA VAL A 323 3.12 -6.83 21.07
C VAL A 323 2.96 -5.52 21.84
N PHE A 324 1.74 -5.00 21.99
CA PHE A 324 1.50 -3.80 22.81
C PHE A 324 2.11 -3.91 24.21
N ARG A 325 1.89 -5.04 24.90
CA ARG A 325 2.39 -5.26 26.26
C ARG A 325 3.91 -5.37 26.34
N LEU A 326 4.56 -5.82 25.27
CA LEU A 326 6.02 -5.88 25.20
C LEU A 326 6.63 -4.47 25.22
N TYR A 327 5.98 -3.52 24.54
CA TYR A 327 6.47 -2.15 24.41
C TYR A 327 5.95 -1.19 25.50
N ASP A 328 4.85 -1.52 26.19
CA ASP A 328 4.40 -0.82 27.41
C ASP A 328 5.28 -1.22 28.62
N THR A 329 6.57 -0.93 28.53
CA THR A 329 7.60 -1.29 29.51
C THR A 329 7.31 -0.79 30.92
N ASN A 330 6.58 0.32 31.05
CA ASN A 330 6.19 0.93 32.33
C ASN A 330 4.81 0.47 32.84
N ASN A 331 4.12 -0.44 32.12
CA ASN A 331 2.77 -0.95 32.44
C ASN A 331 1.76 0.16 32.74
N HIS A 332 1.83 1.27 32.00
CA HIS A 332 0.98 2.44 32.20
C HIS A 332 -0.27 2.41 31.31
N GLY A 333 -0.44 1.37 30.50
CA GLY A 333 -1.64 1.13 29.69
C GLY A 333 -1.70 1.96 28.41
N ALA A 334 -0.62 2.65 28.05
CA ALA A 334 -0.49 3.46 26.85
C ALA A 334 0.92 3.36 26.26
N LEU A 335 1.07 3.63 24.96
CA LEU A 335 2.37 3.73 24.29
C LEU A 335 2.69 5.19 23.99
N ARG A 336 3.89 5.61 24.37
CA ARG A 336 4.45 6.90 24.00
C ARG A 336 4.80 6.91 22.50
N PRO A 337 4.89 8.09 21.85
CA PRO A 337 5.30 8.17 20.44
C PRO A 337 6.61 7.42 20.14
N ALA A 338 7.63 7.56 21.00
CA ALA A 338 8.90 6.86 20.83
C ALA A 338 8.79 5.32 20.96
N GLU A 339 7.89 4.82 21.82
CA GLU A 339 7.65 3.38 21.96
C GLU A 339 6.91 2.82 20.74
N LEU A 340 6.01 3.62 20.17
CA LEU A 340 5.30 3.29 18.94
C LEU A 340 6.25 3.26 17.73
N ASP A 341 7.17 4.21 17.64
CA ASP A 341 8.20 4.22 16.60
C ASP A 341 9.13 3.01 16.69
N GLU A 342 9.48 2.59 17.90
CA GLU A 342 10.29 1.39 18.12
C GLU A 342 9.52 0.11 17.79
N LEU A 343 8.23 0.03 18.13
CA LEU A 343 7.33 -1.08 17.75
C LEU A 343 7.30 -1.28 16.24
N PHE A 344 7.23 -0.18 15.47
CA PHE A 344 7.24 -0.22 14.01
C PHE A 344 8.64 -0.13 13.41
N SER A 345 9.72 -0.28 14.20
CA SER A 345 11.10 -0.10 13.71
C SER A 345 11.53 -1.11 12.64
N THR A 346 10.76 -2.17 12.42
CA THR A 346 10.93 -3.17 11.36
C THR A 346 10.01 -2.96 10.16
N ALA A 347 9.05 -2.02 10.25
CA ALA A 347 8.22 -1.59 9.14
C ALA A 347 8.92 -0.48 8.33
N PRO A 348 8.59 -0.25 7.05
CA PRO A 348 9.20 0.81 6.24
C PRO A 348 9.00 2.21 6.85
N GLU A 349 7.86 2.43 7.48
CA GLU A 349 7.46 3.63 8.19
C GLU A 349 6.42 3.26 9.26
N ASN A 350 6.16 4.17 10.20
CA ASN A 350 5.03 4.02 11.11
C ASN A 350 3.73 4.30 10.31
N PRO A 351 2.81 3.32 10.22
CA PRO A 351 1.61 3.47 9.39
C PRO A 351 0.63 4.52 9.94
N TRP A 352 0.83 5.03 11.16
CA TRP A 352 -0.15 5.87 11.87
C TRP A 352 0.28 7.33 12.09
N ASP A 353 1.40 7.75 11.51
CA ASP A 353 1.89 9.13 11.65
C ASP A 353 1.10 10.16 10.83
N ASP A 354 0.43 9.69 9.77
CA ASP A 354 -0.31 10.50 8.82
C ASP A 354 -1.81 10.25 8.89
N ALA A 355 -2.58 11.15 8.26
CA ALA A 355 -4.01 10.98 8.07
C ALA A 355 -4.28 9.73 7.19
N PRO A 356 -5.35 8.95 7.47
CA PRO A 356 -6.41 9.25 8.43
C PRO A 356 -6.12 8.83 9.88
N TYR A 357 -5.04 8.10 10.17
CA TYR A 357 -4.81 7.40 11.44
C TYR A 357 -4.39 8.32 12.59
N LYS A 358 -3.50 9.28 12.34
CA LYS A 358 -2.90 10.14 13.38
C LYS A 358 -3.90 10.66 14.42
N ASP A 359 -5.07 11.07 13.93
CA ASP A 359 -6.15 11.69 14.69
C ASP A 359 -7.40 10.81 14.87
N ALA A 360 -7.35 9.55 14.42
CA ALA A 360 -8.54 8.71 14.37
C ALA A 360 -8.93 8.11 15.73
N THR A 361 -8.04 7.99 16.70
CA THR A 361 -8.38 7.28 17.95
C THR A 361 -8.13 8.06 19.24
N GLU A 362 -8.58 7.46 20.34
CA GLU A 362 -8.43 7.94 21.70
C GLU A 362 -6.95 7.91 22.13
N ARG A 363 -6.44 9.07 22.51
CA ARG A 363 -5.10 9.27 23.07
C ARG A 363 -5.23 9.90 24.46
N THR A 364 -4.24 9.66 25.31
CA THR A 364 -4.16 10.34 26.60
C THR A 364 -3.93 11.85 26.40
N THR A 365 -4.07 12.65 27.46
CA THR A 365 -3.76 14.10 27.42
C THR A 365 -2.31 14.41 27.02
N GLN A 366 -1.41 13.44 27.17
CA GLN A 366 0.00 13.54 26.75
C GLN A 366 0.22 13.07 25.31
N GLY A 367 -0.83 12.63 24.60
CA GLY A 367 -0.74 12.10 23.23
C GLY A 367 -0.42 10.61 23.12
N ASN A 368 -0.34 9.88 24.25
CA ASN A 368 0.00 8.46 24.25
C ASN A 368 -1.17 7.60 23.77
N LEU A 369 -0.87 6.53 23.04
CA LEU A 369 -1.85 5.64 22.45
C LEU A 369 -2.23 4.53 23.43
N THR A 370 -3.46 4.55 23.94
CA THR A 370 -3.95 3.52 24.88
C THR A 370 -4.07 2.15 24.20
N LEU A 371 -4.13 1.04 24.96
CA LEU A 371 -4.40 -0.28 24.37
C LEU A 371 -5.70 -0.31 23.54
N LYS A 372 -6.73 0.40 24.02
CA LYS A 372 -8.02 0.54 23.33
C LYS A 372 -7.84 1.28 22.00
N GLY A 373 -7.10 2.38 22.00
CA GLY A 373 -6.77 3.14 20.79
C GLY A 373 -5.90 2.33 19.82
N PHE A 374 -4.91 1.61 20.33
CA PHE A 374 -4.03 0.75 19.53
C PHE A 374 -4.80 -0.33 18.77
N LEU A 375 -5.70 -1.07 19.44
CA LEU A 375 -6.54 -2.06 18.77
C LEU A 375 -7.53 -1.43 17.78
N SER A 376 -7.97 -0.20 18.07
CA SER A 376 -8.86 0.58 17.21
C SER A 376 -8.17 1.01 15.90
N GLU A 377 -6.90 1.44 15.96
CA GLU A 377 -6.09 1.75 14.77
C GLU A 377 -5.86 0.53 13.89
N TRP A 378 -5.57 -0.64 14.49
CA TRP A 378 -5.48 -1.89 13.75
C TRP A 378 -6.78 -2.23 13.02
N ALA A 379 -7.93 -2.05 13.68
CA ALA A 379 -9.24 -2.27 13.04
C ALA A 379 -9.50 -1.29 11.89
N LEU A 380 -9.16 -0.01 12.07
CA LEU A 380 -9.29 1.01 11.04
C LEU A 380 -8.40 0.73 9.83
N MET A 381 -7.11 0.45 10.06
CA MET A 381 -6.15 0.10 9.00
C MET A 381 -6.59 -1.15 8.26
N THR A 382 -7.10 -2.17 8.97
CA THR A 382 -7.59 -3.40 8.33
C THR A 382 -8.82 -3.15 7.45
N MET A 383 -9.70 -2.22 7.84
CA MET A 383 -10.87 -1.86 7.04
C MET A 383 -10.48 -1.06 5.79
N LEU A 384 -9.56 -0.11 5.92
CA LEU A 384 -9.17 0.81 4.84
C LEU A 384 -8.14 0.22 3.87
N ASP A 385 -7.14 -0.47 4.43
CA ASP A 385 -6.06 -1.11 3.69
C ASP A 385 -5.72 -2.49 4.32
N PRO A 386 -6.53 -3.53 4.04
CA PRO A 386 -6.30 -4.87 4.55
C PRO A 386 -4.90 -5.40 4.24
N ARG A 387 -4.34 -5.02 3.09
CA ARG A 387 -3.02 -5.47 2.65
C ARG A 387 -1.91 -4.77 3.43
N GLY A 388 -2.00 -3.45 3.58
CA GLY A 388 -1.09 -2.68 4.44
C GLY A 388 -1.16 -3.13 5.89
N SER A 389 -2.35 -3.49 6.39
CA SER A 389 -2.51 -4.11 7.71
C SER A 389 -1.75 -5.43 7.82
N LEU A 390 -1.93 -6.34 6.87
CA LEU A 390 -1.19 -7.60 6.83
C LEU A 390 0.33 -7.38 6.73
N ALA A 391 0.79 -6.45 5.89
CA ALA A 391 2.20 -6.13 5.77
C ALA A 391 2.80 -5.65 7.11
N ASN A 392 2.12 -4.71 7.78
CA ASN A 392 2.55 -4.22 9.10
C ASN A 392 2.53 -5.31 10.16
N LEU A 393 1.56 -6.23 10.12
CA LEU A 393 1.51 -7.38 11.01
C LEU A 393 2.74 -8.28 10.85
N LEU A 394 3.18 -8.52 9.60
CA LEU A 394 4.39 -9.28 9.30
C LEU A 394 5.68 -8.52 9.61
N TYR A 395 5.68 -7.18 9.51
CA TYR A 395 6.82 -6.37 9.89
C TYR A 395 7.13 -6.51 11.37
N ILE A 396 6.11 -6.41 12.22
CA ILE A 396 6.25 -6.50 13.68
C ILE A 396 6.38 -7.94 14.21
N GLY A 397 6.59 -8.93 13.33
CA GLY A 397 6.97 -10.28 13.74
C GLY A 397 5.81 -11.28 13.91
N TYR A 398 4.69 -11.13 13.21
CA TYR A 398 3.63 -12.15 13.25
C TYR A 398 4.12 -13.47 12.63
N GLY A 399 4.27 -14.48 13.50
CA GLY A 399 4.73 -15.82 13.12
C GLY A 399 3.63 -16.80 12.67
N GLY A 400 2.36 -16.38 12.65
CA GLY A 400 1.26 -17.19 12.14
C GLY A 400 1.22 -17.23 10.61
N ASN A 401 0.36 -18.07 10.04
CA ASN A 401 0.16 -18.10 8.60
C ASN A 401 -0.45 -16.76 8.12
N PRO A 402 0.22 -16.00 7.23
CA PRO A 402 -0.30 -14.70 6.76
C PRO A 402 -1.68 -14.79 6.11
N ALA A 403 -1.98 -15.91 5.43
CA ALA A 403 -3.26 -16.12 4.75
C ALA A 403 -4.45 -16.30 5.70
N SER A 404 -4.21 -16.64 6.98
CA SER A 404 -5.25 -16.79 8.01
C SER A 404 -5.31 -15.62 8.99
N ALA A 405 -4.49 -14.59 8.82
CA ALA A 405 -4.50 -13.41 9.70
C ALA A 405 -5.73 -12.52 9.48
N LEU A 406 -6.30 -12.57 8.26
CA LEU A 406 -7.46 -11.79 7.85
C LEU A 406 -8.69 -12.68 7.66
N HIS A 407 -9.84 -12.21 8.14
CA HIS A 407 -11.13 -12.86 7.98
C HIS A 407 -12.07 -11.98 7.17
N VAL A 408 -12.63 -12.54 6.09
CA VAL A 408 -13.72 -11.91 5.34
C VAL A 408 -15.04 -12.24 6.03
N THR A 409 -15.74 -11.21 6.49
CA THR A 409 -17.02 -11.38 7.18
C THR A 409 -18.09 -11.92 6.23
N ARG A 410 -19.11 -12.57 6.80
CA ARG A 410 -20.28 -12.98 6.02
C ARG A 410 -21.02 -11.76 5.43
N ARG A 411 -21.73 -11.99 4.32
CA ARG A 411 -22.51 -10.95 3.63
C ARG A 411 -23.57 -10.38 4.58
N ARG A 412 -23.65 -9.05 4.65
CA ARG A 412 -24.65 -8.33 5.45
C ARG A 412 -26.09 -8.72 5.09
N SER A 413 -26.35 -9.06 3.83
CA SER A 413 -27.65 -9.60 3.39
C SER A 413 -28.05 -10.91 4.08
N VAL A 414 -27.10 -11.76 4.46
CA VAL A 414 -27.33 -12.98 5.23
C VAL A 414 -27.60 -12.64 6.70
N ASP A 415 -26.84 -11.70 7.27
CA ASP A 415 -27.00 -11.23 8.67
C ASP A 415 -28.40 -10.67 8.89
N ARG A 416 -28.88 -9.87 7.94
CA ARG A 416 -30.24 -9.30 7.97
C ARG A 416 -31.32 -10.38 7.97
N LYS A 417 -31.17 -11.43 7.16
CA LYS A 417 -32.13 -12.54 7.12
C LYS A 417 -32.13 -13.34 8.42
N LYS A 418 -30.96 -13.51 9.05
CA LYS A 418 -30.81 -14.21 10.32
C LYS A 418 -31.08 -13.34 11.56
N GLN A 419 -31.17 -12.02 11.39
CA GLN A 419 -31.23 -11.02 12.46
C GLN A 419 -30.12 -11.20 13.51
N GLN A 420 -28.95 -11.60 13.05
CA GLN A 420 -27.79 -11.83 13.89
C GLN A 420 -26.55 -11.42 13.08
N THR A 421 -25.51 -10.90 13.74
CA THR A 421 -24.21 -10.63 13.12
C THR A 421 -23.07 -11.23 13.95
N GLU A 422 -22.00 -11.64 13.28
CA GLU A 422 -20.75 -12.12 13.90
C GLU A 422 -19.64 -11.07 13.83
N ARG A 423 -19.90 -9.92 13.18
CA ARG A 423 -18.94 -8.83 13.00
C ARG A 423 -18.50 -8.25 14.33
N ASN A 424 -17.24 -7.83 14.40
CA ASN A 424 -16.71 -7.11 15.56
C ASN A 424 -16.42 -5.64 15.26
N VAL A 425 -16.33 -5.29 13.98
CA VAL A 425 -16.06 -3.93 13.52
C VAL A 425 -17.28 -3.42 12.75
N PHE A 426 -17.79 -2.26 13.15
CA PHE A 426 -18.93 -1.60 12.53
C PHE A 426 -18.56 -0.24 11.97
N HIS A 427 -18.99 0.05 10.75
CA HIS A 427 -18.71 1.30 10.05
C HIS A 427 -19.96 2.19 10.01
N CYS A 428 -19.83 3.43 10.49
CA CYS A 428 -20.88 4.42 10.57
C CYS A 428 -20.55 5.65 9.72
N LEU A 429 -21.42 5.99 8.78
CA LEU A 429 -21.31 7.25 8.02
C LEU A 429 -21.98 8.38 8.77
N VAL A 430 -21.33 9.53 8.87
CA VAL A 430 -21.84 10.73 9.55
C VAL A 430 -22.09 11.83 8.52
N PHE A 431 -23.37 12.11 8.29
CA PHE A 431 -23.87 13.13 7.38
C PHE A 431 -24.45 14.32 8.15
N GLY A 432 -24.58 15.46 7.46
CA GLY A 432 -25.17 16.68 8.00
C GLY A 432 -24.55 17.92 7.37
N PRO A 433 -25.19 19.09 7.50
CA PRO A 433 -24.70 20.33 6.93
C PRO A 433 -23.44 20.84 7.63
N LYS A 434 -22.80 21.84 7.03
CA LYS A 434 -21.73 22.64 7.67
C LYS A 434 -22.23 23.16 9.02
N ASN A 435 -21.35 23.19 10.03
CA ASN A 435 -21.62 23.66 11.39
C ASN A 435 -22.66 22.87 12.21
N ALA A 436 -23.16 21.74 11.72
CA ALA A 436 -24.11 20.88 12.45
C ALA A 436 -23.52 20.19 13.69
N GLY A 437 -22.19 20.19 13.88
CA GLY A 437 -21.52 19.50 14.99
C GLY A 437 -20.99 18.09 14.68
N LYS A 438 -20.87 17.72 13.40
CA LYS A 438 -20.32 16.41 12.97
C LYS A 438 -18.94 16.13 13.56
N SER A 439 -17.98 17.03 13.34
CA SER A 439 -16.61 16.84 13.83
C SER A 439 -16.53 16.83 15.36
N THR A 440 -17.41 17.58 16.02
CA THR A 440 -17.52 17.59 17.49
C THR A 440 -18.03 16.23 18.01
N LEU A 441 -19.00 15.61 17.32
CA LEU A 441 -19.47 14.26 17.63
C LEU A 441 -18.32 13.23 17.51
N LEU A 442 -17.52 13.30 16.44
CA LEU A 442 -16.34 12.45 16.25
C LEU A 442 -15.31 12.67 17.36
N ASN A 443 -15.00 13.93 17.69
CA ASN A 443 -14.05 14.28 18.75
C ASN A 443 -14.50 13.74 20.12
N SER A 444 -15.78 13.89 20.44
CA SER A 444 -16.35 13.35 21.68
C SER A 444 -16.23 11.82 21.75
N PHE A 445 -16.38 11.13 20.61
CA PHE A 445 -16.25 9.66 20.54
C PHE A 445 -14.85 9.14 20.95
N ILE A 446 -13.81 9.93 20.67
CA ILE A 446 -12.42 9.61 21.00
C ILE A 446 -11.92 10.37 22.24
N GLY A 447 -12.83 10.92 23.05
CA GLY A 447 -12.52 11.54 24.33
C GLY A 447 -11.87 12.91 24.24
N ARG A 448 -11.88 13.58 23.08
CA ARG A 448 -11.35 14.94 22.94
C ARG A 448 -12.33 15.96 23.54
N PRO A 449 -11.85 16.96 24.30
CA PRO A 449 -12.70 17.99 24.87
C PRO A 449 -13.34 18.84 23.78
N PHE A 450 -14.46 19.47 24.12
CA PHE A 450 -15.11 20.45 23.25
C PHE A 450 -14.18 21.66 23.02
N SER A 451 -14.15 22.16 21.79
CA SER A 451 -13.48 23.42 21.43
C SER A 451 -14.48 24.36 20.75
N GLU A 452 -14.42 25.64 21.09
CA GLU A 452 -15.20 26.70 20.43
C GLU A 452 -14.63 27.08 19.05
N SER A 453 -13.37 26.73 18.77
CA SER A 453 -12.75 27.00 17.48
C SER A 453 -13.30 26.07 16.40
N HIS A 454 -14.01 26.62 15.41
CA HIS A 454 -14.44 25.87 14.26
C HIS A 454 -13.32 25.80 13.21
N GLU A 455 -12.82 24.59 12.97
CA GLU A 455 -11.97 24.31 11.82
C GLU A 455 -12.81 23.71 10.69
N PRO A 456 -12.82 24.32 9.49
CA PRO A 456 -13.49 23.76 8.34
C PRO A 456 -12.95 22.36 8.02
N THR A 457 -13.85 21.40 7.78
CA THR A 457 -13.48 20.03 7.40
C THR A 457 -12.77 20.04 6.03
N ALA A 458 -11.43 19.95 6.04
CA ALA A 458 -10.60 20.02 4.83
C ALA A 458 -10.47 18.68 4.08
N GLY A 459 -10.98 17.57 4.64
CA GLY A 459 -10.86 16.22 4.08
C GLY A 459 -11.70 15.17 4.81
N GLU A 460 -11.50 13.89 4.47
CA GLU A 460 -12.18 12.77 5.17
C GLU A 460 -11.64 12.62 6.59
N ARG A 461 -12.54 12.59 7.58
CA ARG A 461 -12.19 12.44 8.99
C ARG A 461 -12.75 11.12 9.52
N TYR A 462 -11.91 10.39 10.24
CA TYR A 462 -12.28 9.15 10.89
C TYR A 462 -12.21 9.32 12.41
N ALA A 463 -13.06 8.59 13.12
CA ALA A 463 -12.96 8.39 14.56
C ALA A 463 -13.26 6.93 14.89
N VAL A 464 -12.33 6.21 15.49
CA VAL A 464 -12.44 4.79 15.82
C VAL A 464 -12.22 4.57 17.30
N ASN A 465 -13.15 3.84 17.92
CA ASN A 465 -13.05 3.48 19.31
C ASN A 465 -13.85 2.21 19.62
N VAL A 466 -13.54 1.58 20.76
CA VAL A 466 -14.32 0.47 21.30
C VAL A 466 -15.53 1.01 22.08
N VAL A 467 -16.71 0.47 21.80
CA VAL A 467 -17.96 0.77 22.50
C VAL A 467 -18.28 -0.37 23.47
N ASP A 468 -18.37 -0.05 24.75
CA ASP A 468 -18.71 -1.00 25.82
C ASP A 468 -20.22 -0.94 26.08
N GLN A 469 -20.94 -2.00 25.72
CA GLN A 469 -22.35 -2.18 26.08
C GLN A 469 -22.48 -3.06 27.33
N PRO A 470 -23.20 -2.62 28.39
CA PRO A 470 -23.40 -3.44 29.59
C PRO A 470 -23.99 -4.80 29.27
N GLY A 471 -23.32 -5.88 29.65
CA GLY A 471 -23.78 -7.26 29.44
C GLY A 471 -23.63 -7.81 28.01
N ARG A 472 -22.91 -7.11 27.12
CA ARG A 472 -22.62 -7.56 25.75
C ARG A 472 -21.12 -7.51 25.45
N ASN A 473 -20.74 -8.18 24.37
CA ASN A 473 -19.36 -8.19 23.90
C ASN A 473 -18.94 -6.79 23.42
N LYS A 474 -17.70 -6.41 23.70
CA LYS A 474 -17.10 -5.16 23.22
C LYS A 474 -17.01 -5.18 21.69
N LYS A 475 -17.36 -4.07 21.04
CA LYS A 475 -17.30 -3.93 19.57
C LYS A 475 -16.57 -2.66 19.19
N THR A 476 -15.91 -2.67 18.05
CA THR A 476 -15.24 -1.49 17.49
C THR A 476 -16.21 -0.77 16.56
N LEU A 477 -16.36 0.54 16.77
CA LEU A 477 -17.15 1.41 15.91
C LEU A 477 -16.20 2.41 15.21
N ILE A 478 -16.32 2.50 13.90
CA ILE A 478 -15.58 3.43 13.03
C ILE A 478 -16.58 4.45 12.50
N LEU A 479 -16.43 5.71 12.90
CA LEU A 479 -17.17 6.85 12.35
C LEU A 479 -16.39 7.47 11.21
N ARG A 480 -17.05 7.72 10.07
CA ARG A 480 -16.49 8.49 8.95
C ARG A 480 -17.36 9.71 8.70
N GLU A 481 -16.78 10.89 8.84
CA GLU A 481 -17.45 12.15 8.49
C GLU A 481 -17.44 12.34 6.97
N ILE A 482 -18.64 12.57 6.39
CA ILE A 482 -18.78 12.95 4.99
C ILE A 482 -19.05 14.46 4.92
N PRO A 483 -18.15 15.26 4.30
CA PRO A 483 -18.39 16.68 4.10
C PRO A 483 -19.63 16.92 3.24
N GLU A 484 -20.39 17.98 3.53
CA GLU A 484 -21.63 18.34 2.82
C GLU A 484 -21.42 18.41 1.30
N ASP A 485 -20.37 19.13 0.86
CA ASP A 485 -20.05 19.29 -0.56
C ASP A 485 -19.58 17.97 -1.22
N GLY A 486 -19.17 16.99 -0.42
CA GLY A 486 -18.68 15.68 -0.87
C GLY A 486 -19.77 14.63 -1.08
N VAL A 487 -20.99 14.85 -0.56
CA VAL A 487 -22.06 13.81 -0.57
C VAL A 487 -22.44 13.39 -1.98
N LYS A 488 -22.62 14.32 -2.92
CA LYS A 488 -22.96 13.99 -4.31
C LYS A 488 -21.90 13.14 -4.99
N LYS A 489 -20.61 13.45 -4.75
CA LYS A 489 -19.48 12.67 -5.26
C LYS A 489 -19.47 11.28 -4.63
N PHE A 490 -19.72 11.20 -3.33
CA PHE A 490 -19.79 9.93 -2.59
C PHE A 490 -20.90 9.01 -3.14
N LEU A 491 -22.13 9.52 -3.29
CA LEU A 491 -23.30 8.77 -3.77
C LEU A 491 -23.29 8.49 -5.29
N SER A 492 -22.35 9.06 -6.05
CA SER A 492 -22.16 8.71 -7.47
C SER A 492 -21.73 7.26 -7.67
N ASN A 493 -21.09 6.67 -6.66
CA ASN A 493 -20.77 5.25 -6.64
C ASN A 493 -21.96 4.44 -6.09
N LYS A 494 -22.49 3.51 -6.89
CA LYS A 494 -23.59 2.60 -6.51
C LYS A 494 -23.28 1.72 -5.29
N GLU A 495 -22.01 1.48 -5.01
CA GLU A 495 -21.57 0.64 -3.89
C GLU A 495 -21.15 1.47 -2.67
N SER A 496 -21.36 2.78 -2.67
CA SER A 496 -20.92 3.69 -1.60
C SER A 496 -21.45 3.32 -0.20
N LEU A 497 -22.66 2.76 -0.11
CA LEU A 497 -23.30 2.32 1.14
C LEU A 497 -23.10 0.82 1.46
N SER A 498 -22.40 0.09 0.59
CA SER A 498 -22.26 -1.36 0.72
C SER A 498 -21.43 -1.76 1.95
N SER A 499 -20.37 -1.01 2.26
CA SER A 499 -19.47 -1.25 3.37
C SER A 499 -19.90 -0.61 4.70
N SER A 500 -21.01 0.13 4.73
CA SER A 500 -21.48 0.86 5.92
C SER A 500 -22.53 0.09 6.68
N ASP A 501 -22.43 -0.02 8.00
CA ASP A 501 -23.40 -0.75 8.82
C ASP A 501 -24.53 0.15 9.32
N VAL A 502 -24.30 1.46 9.41
CA VAL A 502 -25.26 2.47 9.87
C VAL A 502 -24.93 3.86 9.31
N ALA A 503 -25.94 4.71 9.15
CA ALA A 503 -25.79 6.12 8.81
C ALA A 503 -26.41 7.01 9.88
N VAL A 504 -25.80 8.15 10.12
CA VAL A 504 -26.21 9.11 11.13
C VAL A 504 -26.33 10.48 10.49
N PHE A 505 -27.44 11.17 10.77
CA PHE A 505 -27.76 12.48 10.22
C PHE A 505 -27.78 13.50 11.36
N VAL A 506 -26.75 14.32 11.41
CA VAL A 506 -26.55 15.34 12.44
C VAL A 506 -27.15 16.65 11.95
N TYR A 507 -27.89 17.34 12.83
CA TYR A 507 -28.33 18.72 12.60
C TYR A 507 -28.20 19.52 13.90
N ASP A 508 -28.13 20.83 13.76
CA ASP A 508 -28.14 21.78 14.89
C ASP A 508 -29.59 22.00 15.35
N SER A 509 -29.89 21.64 16.60
CA SER A 509 -31.25 21.72 17.15
C SER A 509 -31.82 23.15 17.15
N SER A 510 -30.95 24.16 17.19
CA SER A 510 -31.30 25.58 17.22
C SER A 510 -31.49 26.19 15.82
N ASP A 511 -31.19 25.45 14.74
CA ASP A 511 -31.22 25.97 13.36
C ASP A 511 -32.18 25.19 12.44
N GLU A 512 -33.24 25.87 11.97
CA GLU A 512 -34.21 25.31 11.00
C GLU A 512 -33.57 24.95 9.65
N TYR A 513 -32.58 25.72 9.19
CA TYR A 513 -31.89 25.44 7.93
C TYR A 513 -31.05 24.15 8.04
N SER A 514 -30.34 23.99 9.16
CA SER A 514 -29.57 22.79 9.46
C SER A 514 -30.44 21.53 9.42
N TRP A 515 -31.63 21.59 10.04
CA TRP A 515 -32.61 20.50 9.96
C TRP A 515 -33.04 20.18 8.51
N LYS A 516 -33.45 21.20 7.74
CA LYS A 516 -33.90 21.01 6.35
C LYS A 516 -32.84 20.32 5.50
N LYS A 517 -31.59 20.75 5.61
CA LYS A 517 -30.46 20.13 4.91
C LYS A 517 -30.17 18.71 5.37
N SER A 518 -30.20 18.44 6.67
CA SER A 518 -30.01 17.08 7.18
C SER A 518 -31.11 16.13 6.70
N ASN A 519 -32.36 16.59 6.64
CA ASN A 519 -33.47 15.83 6.09
C ASN A 519 -33.34 15.57 4.57
N GLU A 520 -32.91 16.56 3.79
CA GLU A 520 -32.61 16.37 2.35
C GLU A 520 -31.58 15.25 2.15
N LEU A 521 -30.49 15.28 2.94
CA LEU A 521 -29.44 14.26 2.90
C LEU A 521 -29.97 12.88 3.31
N LEU A 522 -30.81 12.80 4.35
CA LEU A 522 -31.44 11.55 4.80
C LEU A 522 -32.26 10.90 3.69
N VAL A 523 -33.12 11.67 3.03
CA VAL A 523 -33.95 11.18 1.93
C VAL A 523 -33.08 10.76 0.74
N GLU A 524 -32.04 11.53 0.41
CA GLU A 524 -31.13 11.21 -0.69
C GLU A 524 -30.37 9.89 -0.45
N VAL A 525 -29.82 9.70 0.75
CA VAL A 525 -29.12 8.46 1.14
C VAL A 525 -30.07 7.28 1.23
N ALA A 526 -31.27 7.46 1.77
CA ALA A 526 -32.30 6.42 1.83
C ALA A 526 -32.68 5.93 0.43
N ARG A 527 -32.99 6.86 -0.49
CA ARG A 527 -33.30 6.56 -1.89
C ARG A 527 -32.14 5.83 -2.58
N HIS A 528 -30.91 6.29 -2.41
CA HIS A 528 -29.74 5.62 -2.97
C HIS A 528 -29.57 4.19 -2.42
N GLY A 529 -29.83 4.00 -1.12
CA GLY A 529 -29.82 2.69 -0.47
C GLY A 529 -30.88 1.74 -1.03
N GLU A 530 -32.08 2.24 -1.33
CA GLU A 530 -33.16 1.48 -1.96
C GLU A 530 -32.80 1.07 -3.40
N GLU A 531 -32.26 2.01 -4.19
CA GLU A 531 -31.88 1.78 -5.59
C GLU A 531 -30.68 0.84 -5.75
N SER A 532 -29.69 0.95 -4.87
CA SER A 532 -28.49 0.11 -4.88
C SER A 532 -28.71 -1.26 -4.25
N GLY A 533 -29.76 -1.43 -3.44
CA GLY A 533 -29.96 -2.63 -2.61
C GLY A 533 -29.09 -2.67 -1.35
N TYR A 534 -28.34 -1.59 -1.06
CA TYR A 534 -27.48 -1.47 0.11
C TYR A 534 -28.03 -0.56 1.22
N GLY A 535 -29.36 -0.39 1.30
CA GLY A 535 -30.02 0.43 2.32
C GLY A 535 -29.47 0.20 3.73
N VAL A 536 -29.15 1.28 4.44
CA VAL A 536 -28.51 1.29 5.76
C VAL A 536 -29.48 1.76 6.83
N PRO A 537 -29.41 1.25 8.06
CA PRO A 537 -30.16 1.84 9.16
C PRO A 537 -29.72 3.28 9.39
N SER A 538 -30.67 4.17 9.66
CA SER A 538 -30.46 5.61 9.78
C SER A 538 -30.91 6.12 11.13
N LEU A 539 -30.07 6.92 11.79
CA LEU A 539 -30.40 7.63 13.03
C LEU A 539 -30.28 9.13 12.83
N ILE A 540 -31.11 9.89 13.55
CA ILE A 540 -31.06 11.36 13.56
C ILE A 540 -30.47 11.82 14.89
N ILE A 541 -29.49 12.73 14.84
CA ILE A 541 -28.89 13.36 16.01
C ILE A 541 -29.20 14.86 15.99
N ALA A 542 -29.86 15.32 17.06
CA ALA A 542 -30.08 16.73 17.34
C ALA A 542 -28.92 17.25 18.19
N ALA A 543 -27.90 17.82 17.55
CA ALA A 543 -26.73 18.35 18.22
C ALA A 543 -26.96 19.76 18.77
N LYS A 544 -26.09 20.17 19.71
CA LYS A 544 -26.14 21.46 20.41
C LYS A 544 -27.40 21.63 21.26
N ASP A 545 -27.79 20.57 21.95
CA ASP A 545 -28.93 20.58 22.88
C ASP A 545 -28.74 21.49 24.11
N ASP A 546 -27.56 22.10 24.25
CA ASP A 546 -27.29 23.21 25.18
C ASP A 546 -27.90 24.55 24.74
N LEU A 547 -28.36 24.65 23.49
CA LEU A 547 -29.03 25.82 22.93
C LEU A 547 -30.55 25.60 22.91
N ASP A 548 -31.31 26.70 22.92
CA ASP A 548 -32.77 26.63 22.80
C ASP A 548 -33.17 26.01 21.45
N PRO A 549 -33.88 24.87 21.46
CA PRO A 549 -34.21 24.18 20.22
C PRO A 549 -35.26 24.96 19.44
N HIS A 550 -35.08 25.02 18.12
CA HIS A 550 -36.06 25.67 17.26
C HIS A 550 -37.35 24.81 17.19
N PRO A 551 -38.53 25.31 17.61
CA PRO A 551 -39.73 24.48 17.79
C PRO A 551 -40.17 23.71 16.53
N ARG A 552 -39.99 24.31 15.35
CA ARG A 552 -40.32 23.66 14.07
C ARG A 552 -39.37 22.52 13.73
N SER A 553 -38.09 22.61 14.11
CA SER A 553 -37.11 21.56 13.85
C SER A 553 -37.45 20.30 14.65
N VAL A 554 -37.82 20.48 15.92
CA VAL A 554 -38.28 19.39 16.79
C VAL A 554 -39.55 18.72 16.25
N GLN A 555 -40.59 19.50 15.96
CA GLN A 555 -41.86 18.97 15.45
C GLN A 555 -41.68 18.23 14.11
N ASN A 556 -40.90 18.81 13.19
CA ASN A 556 -40.64 18.19 11.89
C ASN A 556 -39.79 16.92 12.02
N SER A 557 -38.83 16.88 12.95
CA SER A 557 -38.01 15.69 13.18
C SER A 557 -38.83 14.49 13.63
N VAL A 558 -39.76 14.68 14.57
CA VAL A 558 -40.67 13.63 15.04
C VAL A 558 -41.54 13.13 13.88
N ARG A 559 -42.10 14.05 13.09
CA ARG A 559 -42.92 13.70 11.93
C ARG A 559 -42.13 12.87 10.91
N VAL A 560 -40.92 13.28 10.54
CA VAL A 560 -40.07 12.56 9.59
C VAL A 560 -39.66 11.19 10.12
N CYS A 561 -39.33 11.06 11.40
CA CYS A 561 -39.02 9.76 12.02
C CYS A 561 -40.19 8.77 11.86
N GLN A 562 -41.42 9.23 12.14
CA GLN A 562 -42.64 8.43 11.96
C GLN A 562 -42.91 8.11 10.49
N GLU A 563 -42.75 9.10 9.61
CA GLU A 563 -42.95 8.92 8.17
C GLU A 563 -41.96 7.91 7.60
N LEU A 564 -40.67 7.95 7.95
CA LEU A 564 -39.64 7.05 7.42
C LEU A 564 -39.51 5.72 8.17
N GLY A 565 -40.18 5.56 9.31
CA GLY A 565 -40.11 4.34 10.13
C GLY A 565 -38.79 4.17 10.88
N ILE A 566 -38.17 5.28 11.30
CA ILE A 566 -36.91 5.27 12.06
C ILE A 566 -37.12 5.78 13.51
N GLY A 567 -36.18 5.45 14.40
CA GLY A 567 -36.21 5.89 15.80
C GLY A 567 -36.23 7.43 15.96
N ALA A 568 -36.71 7.89 17.10
CA ALA A 568 -36.75 9.32 17.45
C ALA A 568 -35.35 9.96 17.44
N SER A 569 -35.30 11.28 17.21
CA SER A 569 -34.04 12.04 17.24
C SER A 569 -33.37 11.96 18.61
N ILE A 570 -32.04 11.84 18.59
CA ILE A 570 -31.21 11.71 19.80
C ILE A 570 -30.61 13.09 20.11
N PRO A 571 -31.06 13.77 21.17
CA PRO A 571 -30.45 15.03 21.59
C PRO A 571 -29.05 14.78 22.14
N VAL A 572 -28.09 15.62 21.76
CA VAL A 572 -26.72 15.57 22.30
C VAL A 572 -26.15 16.99 22.46
N SER A 573 -25.38 17.19 23.53
CA SER A 573 -24.55 18.37 23.72
C SER A 573 -23.14 17.96 24.09
N SER A 574 -22.21 18.10 23.14
CA SER A 574 -20.79 17.90 23.41
C SER A 574 -20.22 18.98 24.33
N LYS A 575 -20.85 20.15 24.43
CA LYS A 575 -20.44 21.23 25.36
C LYS A 575 -20.77 20.86 26.81
N LEU A 576 -21.94 20.28 27.06
CA LEU A 576 -22.34 19.81 28.39
C LEU A 576 -21.81 18.41 28.72
N GLY A 577 -21.22 17.71 27.74
CA GLY A 577 -20.81 16.33 27.87
C GLY A 577 -21.97 15.33 27.86
N ASP A 578 -23.20 15.78 27.60
CA ASP A 578 -24.37 14.91 27.49
C ASP A 578 -24.45 14.29 26.09
N MET A 579 -23.94 13.07 25.98
CA MET A 579 -23.93 12.31 24.74
C MET A 579 -25.07 11.29 24.65
N ASN A 580 -25.97 11.22 25.65
CA ASN A 580 -27.18 10.36 25.64
C ASN A 580 -26.97 8.90 25.19
N ASN A 581 -25.79 8.32 25.49
CA ASN A 581 -25.35 7.00 25.03
C ASN A 581 -25.46 6.80 23.51
N VAL A 582 -25.25 7.88 22.73
CA VAL A 582 -25.45 7.90 21.28
C VAL A 582 -24.65 6.82 20.56
N PHE A 583 -23.41 6.57 20.96
CA PHE A 583 -22.55 5.54 20.34
C PHE A 583 -23.07 4.12 20.58
N CYS A 584 -23.62 3.84 21.76
CA CYS A 584 -24.29 2.56 22.04
C CYS A 584 -25.56 2.39 21.20
N ARG A 585 -26.32 3.49 20.97
CA ARG A 585 -27.52 3.47 20.12
C ARG A 585 -27.16 3.27 18.64
N ILE A 586 -26.09 3.92 18.16
CA ILE A 586 -25.53 3.72 16.80
C ILE A 586 -25.16 2.24 16.61
N LEU A 587 -24.39 1.67 17.55
CA LEU A 587 -24.00 0.26 17.49
C LEU A 587 -25.23 -0.67 17.53
N SER A 588 -26.20 -0.39 18.39
CA SER A 588 -27.43 -1.19 18.48
C SER A 588 -28.24 -1.14 17.17
N ALA A 589 -28.28 0.01 16.49
CA ALA A 589 -28.95 0.15 15.18
C ALA A 589 -28.22 -0.63 14.08
N ALA A 590 -26.88 -0.66 14.12
CA ALA A 590 -26.06 -1.45 13.21
C ALA A 590 -26.24 -2.97 13.42
N GLU A 591 -26.35 -3.43 14.66
CA GLU A 591 -26.62 -4.83 15.01
C GLU A 591 -28.04 -5.27 14.65
N HIS A 592 -29.02 -4.35 14.73
CA HIS A 592 -30.44 -4.61 14.47
C HIS A 592 -30.97 -3.73 13.33
N PRO A 593 -30.44 -3.88 12.10
CA PRO A 593 -30.70 -2.94 11.01
C PRO A 593 -32.18 -2.91 10.59
N HIS A 594 -32.91 -4.01 10.78
CA HIS A 594 -34.33 -4.14 10.43
C HIS A 594 -35.25 -3.16 11.18
N LEU A 595 -34.79 -2.57 12.28
CA LEU A 595 -35.57 -1.63 13.09
C LEU A 595 -35.44 -0.17 12.65
N ASN A 596 -34.44 0.17 11.85
CA ASN A 596 -34.09 1.57 11.55
C ASN A 596 -33.74 1.84 10.08
N ILE A 597 -34.02 0.91 9.16
CA ILE A 597 -33.85 1.20 7.73
C ILE A 597 -34.99 2.11 7.28
N PRO A 598 -34.72 3.33 6.78
CA PRO A 598 -35.76 4.24 6.34
C PRO A 598 -36.45 3.69 5.09
N GLU A 599 -37.78 3.79 5.03
CA GLU A 599 -38.58 3.44 3.85
C GLU A 599 -39.21 4.69 3.24
N THR A 600 -38.67 5.14 2.10
CA THR A 600 -39.22 6.28 1.36
C THR A 600 -40.54 5.90 0.68
N VAL A 601 -41.33 6.91 0.26
CA VAL A 601 -42.57 6.68 -0.49
C VAL A 601 -42.29 5.90 -1.79
N ALA A 602 -41.28 6.32 -2.54
CA ALA A 602 -40.84 5.61 -3.75
C ALA A 602 -40.39 4.18 -3.45
N GLY A 603 -39.66 3.99 -2.34
CA GLY A 603 -39.25 2.66 -1.87
C GLY A 603 -40.42 1.74 -1.56
N ARG A 604 -41.48 2.25 -0.91
CA ARG A 604 -42.71 1.48 -0.63
C ARG A 604 -43.44 1.07 -1.90
N GLU A 605 -43.62 2.00 -2.83
CA GLU A 605 -44.26 1.72 -4.12
C GLU A 605 -43.46 0.67 -4.90
N HIS A 606 -42.12 0.79 -4.92
CA HIS A 606 -41.25 -0.15 -5.61
C HIS A 606 -41.26 -1.54 -4.94
N LYS A 607 -41.31 -1.60 -3.60
CA LYS A 607 -41.43 -2.85 -2.83
C LYS A 607 -42.77 -3.53 -3.08
N GLN A 608 -43.87 -2.78 -3.10
CA GLN A 608 -45.20 -3.29 -3.43
C GLN A 608 -45.24 -3.83 -4.88
N PHE A 609 -44.70 -3.07 -5.83
CA PHE A 609 -44.58 -3.51 -7.23
C PHE A 609 -43.77 -4.81 -7.35
N ARG A 610 -42.62 -4.91 -6.66
CA ARG A 610 -41.78 -6.10 -6.67
C ARG A 610 -42.46 -7.31 -6.00
N GLN A 611 -43.21 -7.10 -4.93
CA GLN A 611 -44.00 -8.16 -4.29
C GLN A 611 -45.10 -8.69 -5.21
N LEU A 612 -45.78 -7.80 -5.94
CA LEU A 612 -46.79 -8.16 -6.94
C LEU A 612 -46.17 -8.92 -8.11
N PHE A 613 -45.03 -8.44 -8.61
CA PHE A 613 -44.28 -9.08 -9.71
C PHE A 613 -43.72 -10.45 -9.31
N ASN A 614 -43.21 -10.60 -8.08
CA ASN A 614 -42.73 -11.89 -7.58
C ASN A 614 -43.90 -12.87 -7.37
N HIS A 615 -45.06 -12.41 -6.88
CA HIS A 615 -46.26 -13.24 -6.78
C HIS A 615 -46.72 -13.69 -8.17
N SER A 616 -46.75 -12.79 -9.16
CA SER A 616 -47.16 -13.16 -10.53
C SER A 616 -46.19 -14.16 -11.18
N LEU A 617 -44.87 -14.00 -10.99
CA LEU A 617 -43.87 -15.00 -11.40
C LEU A 617 -44.07 -16.36 -10.71
N LEU A 618 -44.41 -16.36 -9.43
CA LEU A 618 -44.72 -17.58 -8.69
C LEU A 618 -45.96 -18.27 -9.28
N PHE A 619 -47.03 -17.53 -9.55
CA PHE A 619 -48.22 -18.07 -10.21
C PHE A 619 -47.93 -18.59 -11.62
N MET A 620 -47.11 -17.90 -12.40
CA MET A 620 -46.70 -18.34 -13.73
C MET A 620 -45.85 -19.62 -13.69
N SER A 621 -44.91 -19.73 -12.74
CA SER A 621 -44.08 -20.93 -12.58
C SER A 621 -44.87 -22.15 -12.09
N VAL A 622 -45.80 -21.94 -11.16
CA VAL A 622 -46.74 -22.98 -10.70
C VAL A 622 -47.67 -23.40 -11.85
N GLY A 623 -48.22 -22.44 -12.61
CA GLY A 623 -49.04 -22.72 -13.79
C GLY A 623 -48.29 -23.49 -14.88
N ALA A 624 -47.04 -23.14 -15.16
CA ALA A 624 -46.19 -23.87 -16.10
C ALA A 624 -45.90 -25.30 -15.62
N ALA A 625 -45.63 -25.50 -14.32
CA ALA A 625 -45.44 -26.82 -13.75
C ALA A 625 -46.70 -27.69 -13.89
N PHE A 626 -47.89 -27.15 -13.60
CA PHE A 626 -49.16 -27.84 -13.82
C PHE A 626 -49.43 -28.16 -15.29
N ALA A 627 -49.07 -27.26 -16.22
CA ALA A 627 -49.21 -27.51 -17.65
C ALA A 627 -48.27 -28.62 -18.15
N VAL A 628 -47.03 -28.67 -17.64
CA VAL A 628 -46.06 -29.74 -17.95
C VAL A 628 -46.55 -31.08 -17.41
N VAL A 629 -47.02 -31.12 -16.16
CA VAL A 629 -47.59 -32.34 -15.55
C VAL A 629 -48.86 -32.77 -16.29
N GLY A 630 -49.73 -31.84 -16.66
CA GLY A 630 -50.94 -32.09 -17.45
C GLY A 630 -50.63 -32.64 -18.85
N MET A 631 -49.63 -32.07 -19.55
CA MET A 631 -49.17 -32.60 -20.84
C MET A 631 -48.52 -33.97 -20.72
N ALA A 632 -47.73 -34.22 -19.66
CA ALA A 632 -47.16 -35.54 -19.40
C ALA A 632 -48.25 -36.58 -19.12
N ALA A 633 -49.26 -36.23 -18.33
CA ALA A 633 -50.41 -37.09 -18.05
C ALA A 633 -51.25 -37.37 -19.32
N LEU A 634 -51.48 -36.36 -20.17
CA LEU A 634 -52.17 -36.53 -21.45
C LEU A 634 -51.38 -37.40 -22.43
N ARG A 635 -50.05 -37.25 -22.50
CA ARG A 635 -49.18 -38.14 -23.29
C ARG A 635 -49.17 -39.57 -22.77
N ALA A 636 -49.16 -39.76 -21.46
CA ALA A 636 -49.27 -41.09 -20.87
C ALA A 636 -50.65 -41.73 -21.14
N TYR A 637 -51.72 -40.93 -21.10
CA TYR A 637 -53.08 -41.38 -21.42
C TYR A 637 -53.25 -41.71 -22.91
N SER A 638 -52.74 -40.88 -23.82
CA SER A 638 -52.78 -41.16 -25.27
C SER A 638 -51.89 -42.35 -25.65
N GLY A 639 -50.74 -42.52 -24.99
CA GLY A 639 -49.90 -43.71 -25.13
C GLY A 639 -50.60 -45.01 -24.70
N ARG A 640 -51.36 -44.98 -23.60
CA ARG A 640 -52.19 -46.11 -23.16
C ARG A 640 -53.37 -46.41 -24.10
N ARG A 641 -53.97 -45.38 -24.70
CA ARG A 641 -55.10 -45.53 -25.63
C ARG A 641 -54.69 -46.05 -27.02
N ASN A 642 -53.45 -45.77 -27.44
CA ASN A 642 -52.88 -46.28 -28.69
C ASN A 642 -52.25 -47.68 -28.57
N SER A 643 -52.05 -48.18 -27.34
CA SER A 643 -51.61 -49.56 -27.08
C SER A 643 -52.79 -50.53 -26.83
N SER A 644 -54.02 -50.02 -26.89
CA SER A 644 -55.27 -50.78 -26.73
C SER A 644 -56.11 -50.87 -28.02
N ARG A 645 -55.46 -50.89 -29.19
CA ARG A 645 -56.10 -51.12 -30.49
C ARG A 645 -55.34 -52.12 -31.33
#